data_AF-A0A2E0L1Y1-F1
#
_entry.id   AF-A0A2E0L1Y1-F1
#
_cell.length_a   1.000
_cell.length_b   1.000
_cell.length_c   1.000
_cell.angle_alpha   90.00
_cell.angle_beta   90.00
_cell.angle_gamma   90.00
#
_symmetry.space_group_name_H-M   'P 1'
#
loop_
_entity.id
_entity.type
_entity.pdbx_description
1 polymer ?
#
loop_
_entity_poly.entity_id
_entity_poly.type
_entity_poly.pdbx_seq_one_letter_code
_entity_poly.pdbx_strand_id
1 'polypeptide(L)'
;MLVIHVTIESLPVQHEGEVLGLFGNWFGSRDQRSSDEPAPAQTDARATSEQPPISHALVLPDRNFLDWYYAAEPYSQHFERVAVVRSPAGNDLNRYRNVTAVEAPSVWLKDSALNHIRRVYRSVVRVDVIKASSPAQLARILQDRIDYNDRYGERFGDGHIDDRFVLGWPSDAQPARIERPFGADTGAGRLNEGVDIYTPAGTTVRTPIDGTIVLIGQDHSVLDYGSYIQIGTFHNGVHYLITLTHLNHITGKAGQIVQAGDPIALADGQNVRMVVQSPGRGLPGFILPHIIDPTDLIYWNTMRLRPIDDGLRLRRRPGTGHDIITHVNATDDLETLEMHGRTLAKVGRQNQWINVRAPNGRTGYAAAWFLEAIAPELIDRAQITGVNLDLNHRLGKPSPARLGGLDWVRLAYNVSFDPTTGTYGNTDLQKTYARYRPYLEAYARAGYRVILVLTHQTYGEGAGFNWNAMDSGLWSILAMHYVEMVREIARQYAGQNIIHAYQIWNEQDAPPNAHASVTMPPGDYAFLLGESIRAIRAVDPQVQIITGGHVGGPAAGSAYARATLRAMPPGIVPDGIAVHPYGRGASPGLPYAPFGHIDDEIESYRDLLPDKPLWITEWGVLDLPQEPADRIARYAADMVRHVRSHHPGDVAAMVWFAWAHSMHNGYGLVDINNQPCQPLYDQFLNL
;
A
#
# COMPACT_ATOMS: atom_id res chain seq x y z
N MET A 1 -4.81 -42.05 -59.83
CA MET A 1 -4.09 -41.04 -60.63
C MET A 1 -3.91 -39.83 -59.73
N LEU A 2 -2.74 -39.40 -59.27
CA LEU A 2 -1.34 -39.76 -59.46
C LEU A 2 -0.62 -39.57 -58.09
N VAL A 3 0.54 -40.18 -57.95
CA VAL A 3 1.32 -40.47 -56.73
C VAL A 3 2.52 -39.49 -56.62
N ILE A 4 3.24 -39.56 -55.48
CA ILE A 4 4.71 -39.31 -55.27
C ILE A 4 5.06 -37.89 -54.76
N HIS A 5 6.03 -37.60 -53.86
CA HIS A 5 6.74 -38.21 -52.70
C HIS A 5 7.89 -37.22 -52.34
N VAL A 6 8.31 -37.21 -51.06
CA VAL A 6 9.70 -37.02 -50.55
C VAL A 6 10.35 -35.62 -50.47
N THR A 7 10.53 -35.17 -49.21
CA THR A 7 11.77 -34.83 -48.44
C THR A 7 13.02 -34.23 -49.13
N ILE A 8 13.73 -33.30 -48.43
CA ILE A 8 15.17 -33.34 -48.04
C ILE A 8 15.76 -31.95 -47.62
N GLU A 9 16.41 -31.95 -46.45
CA GLU A 9 17.67 -31.31 -45.97
C GLU A 9 18.01 -29.80 -46.09
N SER A 10 18.14 -29.21 -44.88
CA SER A 10 19.28 -28.48 -44.26
C SER A 10 20.48 -27.86 -45.03
N LEU A 11 20.77 -26.60 -44.60
CA LEU A 11 22.08 -25.93 -44.33
C LEU A 11 22.99 -25.55 -45.54
N PRO A 12 24.09 -24.75 -45.42
CA PRO A 12 24.72 -24.00 -44.29
C PRO A 12 25.27 -22.57 -44.66
N VAL A 13 26.13 -22.01 -43.79
CA VAL A 13 27.39 -21.19 -44.00
C VAL A 13 27.34 -19.84 -43.25
N GLN A 14 28.09 -19.57 -42.17
CA GLN A 14 29.55 -19.48 -41.86
C GLN A 14 30.22 -18.10 -42.12
N HIS A 15 30.73 -17.56 -41.01
CA HIS A 15 32.05 -16.96 -40.74
C HIS A 15 32.50 -15.53 -41.16
N GLU A 16 33.19 -14.93 -40.16
CA GLU A 16 34.49 -14.22 -40.19
C GLU A 16 34.56 -12.68 -40.12
N GLY A 17 35.43 -12.20 -39.20
CA GLY A 17 36.48 -11.23 -39.56
C GLY A 17 36.57 -9.91 -38.78
N GLU A 18 37.64 -9.74 -37.99
CA GLU A 18 38.11 -8.52 -37.33
C GLU A 18 38.55 -7.39 -38.31
N VAL A 19 38.73 -6.15 -37.81
CA VAL A 19 39.99 -5.33 -37.87
C VAL A 19 39.75 -3.80 -37.71
N LEU A 20 40.53 -3.24 -36.77
CA LEU A 20 41.08 -1.88 -36.55
C LEU A 20 40.76 -0.67 -37.48
N GLY A 21 40.70 0.54 -36.86
CA GLY A 21 41.48 1.68 -37.36
C GLY A 21 40.85 3.09 -37.37
N LEU A 22 41.14 3.89 -36.33
CA LEU A 22 41.60 5.29 -36.31
C LEU A 22 41.13 6.32 -37.36
N PHE A 23 40.64 7.48 -36.91
CA PHE A 23 40.93 8.89 -37.33
C PHE A 23 39.99 9.80 -36.50
N GLY A 24 40.31 10.97 -35.94
CA GLY A 24 41.48 11.82 -35.89
C GLY A 24 41.13 13.07 -35.05
N ASN A 25 42.08 13.55 -34.26
CA ASN A 25 42.01 14.79 -33.48
C ASN A 25 42.06 16.03 -34.38
N TRP A 26 41.44 17.13 -33.94
CA TRP A 26 41.86 18.48 -34.33
C TRP A 26 41.89 19.44 -33.15
N PHE A 27 42.87 20.32 -33.19
CA PHE A 27 43.55 21.01 -32.09
C PHE A 27 42.85 22.30 -31.61
N GLY A 28 43.23 22.75 -30.40
CA GLY A 28 43.05 24.15 -29.98
C GLY A 28 43.47 24.44 -28.54
N SER A 29 44.78 24.47 -28.27
CA SER A 29 45.42 24.81 -26.99
C SER A 29 45.45 26.31 -26.66
N ARG A 30 45.34 26.69 -25.37
CA ARG A 30 46.43 27.33 -24.58
C ARG A 30 46.01 27.83 -23.18
N ASP A 31 46.79 27.38 -22.18
CA ASP A 31 47.34 28.05 -20.98
C ASP A 31 46.57 29.19 -20.26
N GLN A 32 46.35 29.07 -18.94
CA GLN A 32 47.25 29.57 -17.87
C GLN A 32 46.67 29.30 -16.45
N ARG A 33 47.51 29.52 -15.43
CA ARG A 33 47.50 28.96 -14.07
C ARG A 33 46.59 29.66 -13.04
N SER A 34 46.22 28.85 -12.04
CA SER A 34 46.05 29.11 -10.59
C SER A 34 45.24 30.31 -10.10
N SER A 35 44.18 30.02 -9.33
CA SER A 35 44.02 30.48 -7.94
C SER A 35 42.66 30.03 -7.37
N ASP A 36 42.70 29.60 -6.11
CA ASP A 36 41.66 29.78 -5.07
C ASP A 36 40.43 28.86 -4.99
N GLU A 37 40.38 28.19 -3.83
CA GLU A 37 39.27 27.66 -3.02
C GLU A 37 37.99 27.12 -3.71
N PRO A 38 37.59 25.86 -3.43
CA PRO A 38 36.24 25.43 -3.77
C PRO A 38 35.22 26.10 -2.85
N ALA A 39 34.30 26.84 -3.48
CA ALA A 39 33.09 27.38 -2.87
C ALA A 39 32.32 26.29 -2.08
N PRO A 40 31.67 26.64 -0.97
CA PRO A 40 30.93 25.68 -0.15
C PRO A 40 29.78 25.11 -0.97
N ALA A 41 29.66 23.78 -0.96
CA ALA A 41 28.58 23.05 -1.59
C ALA A 41 27.23 23.57 -1.07
N GLN A 42 26.47 24.23 -1.95
CA GLN A 42 25.04 24.41 -1.76
C GLN A 42 24.42 23.02 -1.82
N THR A 43 24.04 22.49 -0.66
CA THR A 43 23.16 21.34 -0.57
C THR A 43 21.79 21.76 -1.10
N ASP A 44 21.51 21.42 -2.35
CA ASP A 44 20.18 21.44 -2.92
C ASP A 44 19.27 20.56 -2.05
N ALA A 45 18.44 21.21 -1.24
CA ALA A 45 17.32 20.59 -0.56
C ALA A 45 16.27 20.20 -1.60
N ARG A 46 16.47 19.05 -2.26
CA ARG A 46 15.37 18.36 -2.93
C ARG A 46 14.43 17.85 -1.84
N ALA A 47 13.26 18.49 -1.77
CA ALA A 47 12.13 18.04 -0.97
C ALA A 47 11.85 16.56 -1.25
N THR A 48 12.10 15.72 -0.26
CA THR A 48 11.65 14.33 -0.24
C THR A 48 10.13 14.35 -0.15
N SER A 49 9.46 13.59 -1.02
CA SER A 49 8.02 13.39 -1.00
C SER A 49 7.58 12.41 0.10
N GLU A 50 8.27 12.40 1.24
CA GLU A 50 7.83 11.62 2.40
C GLU A 50 6.69 12.38 3.07
N GLN A 51 5.56 11.70 3.30
CA GLN A 51 4.55 12.24 4.20
C GLN A 51 5.21 12.58 5.54
N PRO A 52 4.94 13.75 6.14
CA PRO A 52 5.53 14.10 7.42
C PRO A 52 5.20 13.02 8.44
N PRO A 53 6.18 12.59 9.28
CA PRO A 53 5.98 11.49 10.21
C PRO A 53 4.76 11.73 11.09
N ILE A 54 4.05 10.63 11.37
CA ILE A 54 2.68 10.60 11.92
C ILE A 54 2.51 11.32 13.27
N SER A 55 3.59 11.67 13.98
CA SER A 55 3.51 12.17 15.35
C SER A 55 4.53 13.27 15.73
N HIS A 56 4.03 14.50 15.89
CA HIS A 56 4.74 15.63 16.52
C HIS A 56 4.07 16.01 17.84
N ALA A 57 4.84 16.08 18.93
CA ALA A 57 4.42 16.77 20.16
C ALA A 57 5.11 18.12 20.32
N LEU A 58 4.34 19.18 20.56
CA LEU A 58 4.82 20.47 21.06
C LEU A 58 4.53 20.54 22.56
N VAL A 59 5.57 20.37 23.37
CA VAL A 59 5.45 20.31 24.84
C VAL A 59 5.59 21.71 25.42
N LEU A 60 4.53 22.17 26.07
CA LEU A 60 4.44 23.50 26.68
C LEU A 60 4.46 23.44 28.21
N PRO A 61 4.90 24.53 28.88
CA PRO A 61 4.83 24.66 30.34
C PRO A 61 3.40 24.59 30.86
N ASP A 62 3.18 23.93 32.01
CA ASP A 62 1.85 23.83 32.63
C ASP A 62 1.44 25.12 33.36
N ARG A 63 2.42 25.82 33.96
CA ARG A 63 2.18 27.10 34.63
C ARG A 63 1.79 28.16 33.58
N ASN A 64 0.63 28.79 33.79
CA ASN A 64 0.02 29.75 32.85
C ASN A 64 -0.15 29.16 31.44
N PHE A 65 -0.54 27.88 31.35
CA PHE A 65 -0.59 27.15 30.08
C PHE A 65 -1.34 27.88 28.96
N LEU A 66 -2.45 28.58 29.25
CA LEU A 66 -3.23 29.27 28.21
C LEU A 66 -2.41 30.32 27.46
N ASP A 67 -1.54 31.05 28.14
CA ASP A 67 -0.69 32.06 27.49
C ASP A 67 0.32 31.39 26.55
N TRP A 68 0.91 30.27 26.98
CA TRP A 68 1.81 29.46 26.15
C TRP A 68 1.10 28.81 24.98
N TYR A 69 -0.14 28.34 25.20
CA TYR A 69 -0.98 27.76 24.17
C TYR A 69 -1.30 28.78 23.08
N TYR A 70 -1.76 29.98 23.43
CA TYR A 70 -2.04 31.04 22.45
C TYR A 70 -0.77 31.50 21.72
N ALA A 71 0.39 31.49 22.38
CA ALA A 71 1.67 31.76 21.72
C ALA A 71 2.04 30.68 20.68
N ALA A 72 1.61 29.43 20.88
CA ALA A 72 1.90 28.28 20.02
C ALA A 72 0.81 27.97 18.99
N GLU A 73 -0.41 28.50 19.19
CA GLU A 73 -1.58 28.20 18.37
C GLU A 73 -1.34 28.46 16.87
N PRO A 74 -0.77 29.60 16.44
CA PRO A 74 -0.51 29.85 15.02
C PRO A 74 0.37 28.78 14.37
N TYR A 75 1.38 28.29 15.10
CA TYR A 75 2.27 27.23 14.62
C TYR A 75 1.53 25.89 14.47
N SER A 76 0.71 25.54 15.45
CA SER A 76 -0.09 24.30 15.41
C SER A 76 -1.19 24.31 14.35
N GLN A 77 -1.65 25.49 13.93
CA GLN A 77 -2.59 25.67 12.83
C GLN A 77 -1.91 25.69 11.47
N HIS A 78 -0.66 26.19 11.41
CA HIS A 78 0.12 26.24 10.17
C HIS A 78 0.67 24.86 9.76
N PHE A 79 1.18 24.08 10.73
CA PHE A 79 1.71 22.74 10.48
C PHE A 79 0.71 21.66 10.88
N GLU A 80 0.41 20.75 9.95
CA GLU A 80 -0.51 19.64 10.22
C GLU A 80 0.04 18.68 11.29
N ARG A 81 -0.86 18.06 12.07
CA ARG A 81 -0.58 16.95 13.00
C ARG A 81 0.37 17.32 14.17
N VAL A 82 0.28 18.56 14.66
CA VAL A 82 0.98 19.02 15.88
C VAL A 82 0.09 18.77 17.10
N ALA A 83 0.50 17.86 17.99
CA ALA A 83 -0.16 17.65 19.27
C ALA A 83 0.42 18.59 20.33
N VAL A 84 -0.39 19.51 20.86
CA VAL A 84 0.04 20.33 22.00
C VAL A 84 -0.07 19.50 23.28
N VAL A 85 1.06 19.33 23.97
CA VAL A 85 1.17 18.53 25.20
C VAL A 85 1.43 19.44 26.39
N ARG A 86 0.58 19.35 27.42
CA ARG A 86 0.72 20.05 28.69
C ARG A 86 1.72 19.34 29.59
N SER A 87 2.96 19.83 29.66
CA SER A 87 4.03 19.25 30.49
C SER A 87 4.33 17.76 30.20
N PRO A 88 5.56 17.27 30.47
CA PRO A 88 5.81 15.83 30.45
C PRO A 88 5.07 15.09 31.60
N ALA A 89 4.66 15.78 32.67
CA ALA A 89 4.03 15.14 33.83
C ALA A 89 2.67 14.49 33.46
N GLY A 90 2.64 13.15 33.42
CA GLY A 90 1.43 12.39 33.11
C GLY A 90 1.17 12.16 31.62
N ASN A 91 2.03 12.66 30.73
CA ASN A 91 1.96 12.40 29.29
C ASN A 91 3.13 11.51 28.85
N ASP A 92 2.82 10.44 28.10
CA ASP A 92 3.84 9.56 27.54
C ASP A 92 4.30 10.07 26.18
N LEU A 93 5.52 10.61 26.11
CA LEU A 93 6.08 11.10 24.86
C LEU A 93 6.64 9.99 23.96
N ASN A 94 6.73 8.74 24.43
CA ASN A 94 7.28 7.63 23.62
C ASN A 94 6.46 7.33 22.35
N ARG A 95 5.22 7.79 22.27
CA ARG A 95 4.38 7.66 21.06
C ARG A 95 4.73 8.66 19.95
N TYR A 96 5.53 9.68 20.25
CA TYR A 96 5.92 10.71 19.29
C TYR A 96 7.32 10.42 18.73
N ARG A 97 7.46 10.46 17.40
CA ARG A 97 8.78 10.42 16.77
C ARG A 97 9.55 11.70 17.07
N ASN A 98 8.86 12.84 16.90
CA ASN A 98 9.43 14.18 16.98
C ASN A 98 8.79 14.94 18.15
N VAL A 99 9.63 15.54 18.99
CA VAL A 99 9.20 16.37 20.11
C VAL A 99 9.87 17.74 20.01
N THR A 100 9.06 18.79 19.88
CA THR A 100 9.49 20.16 20.16
C THR A 100 9.25 20.44 21.63
N ALA A 101 10.32 20.65 22.39
CA ALA A 101 10.30 20.83 23.82
C ALA A 101 10.64 22.27 24.19
N VAL A 102 9.68 22.99 24.75
CA VAL A 102 9.92 24.35 25.27
C VAL A 102 10.64 24.25 26.61
N GLU A 103 11.92 24.57 26.62
CA GLU A 103 12.77 24.60 27.82
C GLU A 103 12.51 25.88 28.62
N ALA A 104 11.47 25.82 29.46
CA ALA A 104 11.13 26.86 30.43
C ALA A 104 11.39 26.37 31.87
N PRO A 105 11.62 27.29 32.84
CA PRO A 105 11.90 26.92 34.22
C PRO A 105 10.82 26.04 34.87
N SER A 106 11.25 25.04 35.65
CA SER A 106 10.42 24.11 36.42
C SER A 106 9.53 23.15 35.59
N VAL A 107 9.75 23.05 34.28
CA VAL A 107 9.02 22.11 33.41
C VAL A 107 9.75 20.77 33.30
N TRP A 108 11.08 20.81 33.24
CA TRP A 108 11.92 19.65 32.99
C TRP A 108 12.78 19.30 34.20
N LEU A 109 13.17 18.03 34.32
CA LEU A 109 14.09 17.62 35.37
C LEU A 109 15.41 18.40 35.23
N LYS A 110 15.77 19.18 36.26
CA LYS A 110 16.94 20.08 36.26
C LYS A 110 16.91 21.11 35.11
N ASP A 111 15.72 21.53 34.69
CA ASP A 111 15.50 22.53 33.63
C ASP A 111 16.18 22.19 32.29
N SER A 112 16.40 20.90 32.02
CA SER A 112 16.95 20.44 30.75
C SER A 112 15.97 19.52 30.04
N ALA A 113 15.36 20.04 28.98
CA ALA A 113 14.37 19.30 28.20
C ALA A 113 14.99 18.06 27.55
N LEU A 114 16.13 18.25 26.89
CA LEU A 114 16.85 17.17 26.21
C LEU A 114 17.25 16.04 27.16
N ASN A 115 17.89 16.37 28.29
CA ASN A 115 18.34 15.36 29.25
C ASN A 115 17.16 14.61 29.88
N HIS A 116 16.04 15.29 30.15
CA HIS A 116 14.84 14.64 30.64
C HIS A 116 14.27 13.67 29.59
N ILE A 117 14.09 14.12 28.35
CA ILE A 117 13.52 13.30 27.28
C ILE A 117 14.38 12.06 27.01
N ARG A 118 15.70 12.23 26.86
CA ARG A 118 16.63 11.10 26.63
C ARG A 118 16.66 10.10 27.77
N ARG A 119 16.36 10.54 29.00
CA ARG A 119 16.29 9.65 30.17
C ARG A 119 14.99 8.86 30.23
N VAL A 120 13.85 9.51 29.98
CA VAL A 120 12.50 8.98 30.29
C VAL A 120 11.77 8.46 29.05
N TYR A 121 11.88 9.16 27.91
CA TYR A 121 11.13 8.87 26.69
C TYR A 121 12.08 8.42 25.57
N ARG A 122 12.65 7.23 25.74
CA ARG A 122 13.72 6.71 24.86
C ARG A 122 13.26 6.46 23.41
N SER A 123 11.95 6.32 23.16
CA SER A 123 11.42 6.13 21.80
C SER A 123 11.42 7.40 20.96
N VAL A 124 11.52 8.59 21.59
CA VAL A 124 11.60 9.86 20.87
C VAL A 124 12.89 9.88 20.04
N VAL A 125 12.76 10.05 18.73
CA VAL A 125 13.90 10.08 17.81
C VAL A 125 14.49 11.49 17.79
N ARG A 126 13.66 12.48 17.45
CA ARG A 126 14.06 13.88 17.32
C ARG A 126 13.60 14.68 18.53
N VAL A 127 14.54 15.41 19.13
CA VAL A 127 14.24 16.44 20.13
C VAL A 127 14.67 17.79 19.58
N ASP A 128 13.70 18.66 19.37
CA ASP A 128 13.88 20.07 19.02
C ASP A 128 13.69 20.91 20.29
N VAL A 129 14.74 21.56 20.77
CA VAL A 129 14.70 22.33 22.02
C VAL A 129 14.50 23.81 21.74
N ILE A 130 13.35 24.35 22.14
CA ILE A 130 13.10 25.79 22.11
C ILE A 130 13.42 26.39 23.48
N LYS A 131 14.43 27.25 23.55
CA LYS A 131 14.73 28.04 24.75
C LYS A 131 13.86 29.29 24.78
N ALA A 132 12.72 29.21 25.46
CA ALA A 132 11.82 30.35 25.67
C ALA A 132 11.49 30.53 27.15
N SER A 133 11.75 31.73 27.67
CA SER A 133 11.48 32.10 29.07
C SER A 133 10.10 32.75 29.28
N SER A 134 9.40 33.10 28.20
CA SER A 134 8.06 33.69 28.23
C SER A 134 7.22 33.31 26.99
N PRO A 135 5.88 33.39 27.07
CA PRO A 135 5.01 33.17 25.92
C PRO A 135 5.32 34.10 24.74
N ALA A 136 5.65 35.38 24.99
CA ALA A 136 6.00 36.32 23.94
C ALA A 136 7.28 35.92 23.18
N GLN A 137 8.27 35.37 23.89
CA GLN A 137 9.47 34.83 23.26
C GLN A 137 9.17 33.59 22.42
N LEU A 138 8.32 32.69 22.93
CA LEU A 138 7.89 31.51 22.17
C LEU A 138 7.15 31.91 20.89
N ALA A 139 6.19 32.84 20.98
CA ALA A 139 5.42 33.32 19.84
C ALA A 139 6.34 33.86 18.74
N ARG A 140 7.37 34.63 19.10
CA ARG A 140 8.35 35.15 18.15
C ARG A 140 9.13 34.02 17.45
N ILE A 141 9.68 33.08 18.21
CA ILE A 141 10.44 31.94 17.65
C ILE A 141 9.57 31.11 16.71
N LEU A 142 8.33 30.82 17.12
CA LEU A 142 7.41 30.02 16.31
C LEU A 142 6.90 30.79 15.08
N GLN A 143 6.73 32.11 15.17
CA GLN A 143 6.39 32.94 14.01
C GLN A 143 7.53 32.95 12.99
N ASP A 144 8.78 33.09 13.42
CA ASP A 144 9.93 32.99 12.53
C ASP A 144 9.90 31.63 11.80
N ARG A 145 9.62 30.54 12.51
CA ARG A 145 9.49 29.20 11.90
C ARG A 145 8.33 29.10 10.90
N ILE A 146 7.19 29.73 11.16
CA ILE A 146 6.07 29.80 10.21
C ILE A 146 6.50 30.56 8.95
N ASP A 147 7.12 31.72 9.11
CA ASP A 147 7.54 32.59 8.01
C ASP A 147 8.56 31.89 7.10
N TYR A 148 9.44 31.09 7.69
CA TYR A 148 10.40 30.26 6.95
C TYR A 148 9.87 28.88 6.54
N ASN A 149 8.63 28.51 6.86
CA ASN A 149 8.09 27.15 6.67
C ASN A 149 9.07 26.07 7.21
N ASP A 150 9.51 26.28 8.44
CA ASP A 150 10.56 25.56 9.14
C ASP A 150 9.99 24.69 10.27
N ARG A 151 9.47 23.53 9.88
CA ARG A 151 8.89 22.56 10.82
C ARG A 151 10.00 21.95 11.69
N TYR A 152 9.83 21.97 13.00
CA TYR A 152 10.82 21.53 14.01
C TYR A 152 12.16 22.27 14.01
N GLY A 153 12.30 23.36 13.25
CA GLY A 153 13.58 24.06 13.12
C GLY A 153 14.61 23.37 12.21
N GLU A 154 14.17 22.48 11.31
CA GLU A 154 15.02 21.72 10.38
C GLU A 154 15.83 22.59 9.40
N ARG A 155 15.42 23.84 9.14
CA ARG A 155 16.10 24.72 8.17
C ARG A 155 17.33 25.40 8.73
N PHE A 156 17.42 25.59 10.05
CA PHE A 156 18.50 26.35 10.68
C PHE A 156 19.30 25.48 11.66
N GLY A 157 20.54 25.17 11.29
CA GLY A 157 21.46 24.34 12.09
C GLY A 157 22.17 25.08 13.22
N ASP A 158 21.43 25.57 14.22
CA ASP A 158 22.00 26.29 15.38
C ASP A 158 22.31 25.38 16.61
N GLY A 159 22.11 24.06 16.46
CA GLY A 159 22.35 23.05 17.50
C GLY A 159 21.16 22.77 18.43
N HIS A 160 19.97 23.28 18.13
CA HIS A 160 18.76 22.99 18.92
C HIS A 160 18.14 21.60 18.67
N ILE A 161 18.46 20.95 17.55
CA ILE A 161 18.01 19.59 17.21
C ILE A 161 19.02 18.57 17.72
N ASP A 162 18.50 17.58 18.44
CA ASP A 162 19.22 16.36 18.79
C ASP A 162 18.46 15.14 18.23
N ASP A 163 19.08 14.45 17.29
CA ASP A 163 18.57 13.20 16.72
C ASP A 163 19.28 11.99 17.31
N ARG A 164 18.49 10.97 17.62
CA ARG A 164 18.99 9.66 18.02
C ARG A 164 19.47 8.90 16.78
N PHE A 165 20.56 8.16 16.92
CA PHE A 165 20.94 7.17 15.92
C PHE A 165 19.89 6.05 15.90
N VAL A 166 19.20 5.89 14.77
CA VAL A 166 18.15 4.89 14.60
C VAL A 166 18.32 4.12 13.31
N LEU A 167 17.86 2.86 13.31
CA LEU A 167 17.87 1.96 12.17
C LEU A 167 16.42 1.65 11.78
N GLY A 168 16.11 1.79 10.49
CA GLY A 168 14.86 1.34 9.91
C GLY A 168 14.69 -0.17 9.96
N TRP A 169 13.46 -0.64 9.73
CA TRP A 169 13.17 -2.06 9.61
C TRP A 169 13.59 -2.57 8.23
N PRO A 170 14.49 -3.57 8.12
CA PRO A 170 15.10 -3.95 6.85
C PRO A 170 14.34 -5.05 6.08
N SER A 171 13.16 -5.49 6.53
CA SER A 171 12.45 -6.64 5.94
C SER A 171 11.02 -6.30 5.56
N ASP A 172 10.62 -6.66 4.34
CA ASP A 172 9.23 -6.52 3.89
C ASP A 172 8.31 -7.66 4.41
N ALA A 173 8.86 -8.67 5.10
CA ALA A 173 8.07 -9.78 5.62
C ALA A 173 7.05 -9.33 6.67
N GLN A 174 5.84 -9.88 6.56
CA GLN A 174 4.77 -9.71 7.54
C GLN A 174 4.30 -11.09 8.07
N PRO A 175 3.86 -11.18 9.34
CA PRO A 175 3.99 -10.15 10.37
C PRO A 175 5.46 -9.97 10.80
N ALA A 176 5.86 -8.71 10.99
CA ALA A 176 7.21 -8.33 11.37
C ALA A 176 7.53 -8.79 12.80
N ARG A 177 8.70 -9.40 13.01
CA ARG A 177 9.17 -9.84 14.33
C ARG A 177 10.66 -10.10 14.35
N ILE A 178 11.25 -10.02 15.55
CA ILE A 178 12.60 -10.52 15.83
C ILE A 178 12.46 -11.97 16.32
N GLU A 179 13.02 -12.91 15.54
CA GLU A 179 12.99 -14.34 15.83
C GLU A 179 14.00 -14.74 16.89
N ARG A 180 15.16 -14.08 16.90
CA ARG A 180 16.19 -14.29 17.91
C ARG A 180 16.76 -12.94 18.32
N PRO A 181 16.57 -12.51 19.58
CA PRO A 181 17.08 -11.22 20.04
C PRO A 181 18.60 -11.25 20.19
N PHE A 182 19.17 -10.06 20.31
CA PHE A 182 20.57 -9.88 20.66
C PHE A 182 20.93 -10.60 21.96
N GLY A 183 22.10 -11.23 21.98
CA GLY A 183 22.60 -11.95 23.14
C GLY A 183 21.90 -13.30 23.41
N ALA A 184 20.95 -13.74 22.58
CA ALA A 184 20.36 -15.08 22.72
C ALA A 184 21.37 -16.18 22.34
N ASP A 185 21.31 -17.32 23.00
CA ASP A 185 22.14 -18.47 22.67
C ASP A 185 21.80 -19.01 21.27
N THR A 186 22.81 -19.06 20.40
CA THR A 186 22.71 -19.61 19.03
C THR A 186 23.16 -21.08 18.96
N GLY A 187 23.56 -21.67 20.09
CA GLY A 187 24.14 -22.99 20.21
C GLY A 187 25.64 -22.95 20.53
N ALA A 188 26.14 -24.00 21.17
CA ALA A 188 27.54 -24.17 21.56
C ALA A 188 28.11 -23.02 22.42
N GLY A 189 27.26 -22.32 23.17
CA GLY A 189 27.67 -21.19 24.04
C GLY A 189 27.94 -19.88 23.28
N ARG A 190 27.57 -19.80 21.99
CA ARG A 190 27.67 -18.57 21.21
C ARG A 190 26.44 -17.71 21.43
N LEU A 191 26.65 -16.41 21.61
CA LEU A 191 25.59 -15.42 21.71
C LEU A 191 25.34 -14.78 20.35
N ASN A 192 24.08 -14.48 20.05
CA ASN A 192 23.69 -13.75 18.85
C ASN A 192 24.25 -12.31 18.92
N GLU A 193 25.19 -12.00 18.03
CA GLU A 193 25.81 -10.67 17.95
C GLU A 193 24.96 -9.60 17.24
N GLY A 194 23.78 -9.96 16.75
CA GLY A 194 22.81 -9.04 16.15
C GLY A 194 21.38 -9.37 16.56
N VAL A 195 20.41 -9.02 15.71
CA VAL A 195 19.04 -9.51 15.81
C VAL A 195 18.71 -10.34 14.57
N ASP A 196 18.14 -11.52 14.77
CA ASP A 196 17.64 -12.34 13.65
C ASP A 196 16.20 -11.90 13.35
N ILE A 197 16.01 -11.31 12.18
CA ILE A 197 14.74 -10.72 11.74
C ILE A 197 14.02 -11.71 10.83
N TYR A 198 12.76 -12.02 11.15
CA TYR A 198 11.94 -12.89 10.30
C TYR A 198 11.90 -12.34 8.87
N THR A 199 12.45 -13.11 7.95
CA THR A 199 12.61 -12.71 6.55
C THR A 199 12.73 -13.97 5.69
N PRO A 200 11.60 -14.61 5.31
CA PRO A 200 11.63 -15.81 4.48
C PRO A 200 12.35 -15.60 3.15
N ALA A 201 12.83 -16.70 2.56
CA ALA A 201 13.59 -16.67 1.33
C ALA A 201 12.81 -15.97 0.21
N GLY A 202 13.49 -15.13 -0.57
CA GLY A 202 12.88 -14.31 -1.62
C GLY A 202 12.23 -13.01 -1.13
N THR A 203 12.11 -12.78 0.19
CA THR A 203 11.63 -11.50 0.72
C THR A 203 12.62 -10.38 0.40
N THR A 204 12.11 -9.21 0.01
CA THR A 204 12.93 -8.01 -0.20
C THR A 204 13.55 -7.52 1.11
N VAL A 205 14.86 -7.31 1.07
CA VAL A 205 15.65 -6.72 2.15
C VAL A 205 15.98 -5.28 1.79
N ARG A 206 15.75 -4.36 2.72
CA ARG A 206 15.92 -2.93 2.55
C ARG A 206 17.08 -2.39 3.36
N THR A 207 17.67 -1.32 2.87
CA THR A 207 18.67 -0.52 3.55
C THR A 207 18.08 0.08 4.83
N PRO A 208 18.62 -0.21 6.03
CA PRO A 208 18.05 0.29 7.28
C PRO A 208 18.42 1.74 7.57
N ILE A 209 19.44 2.29 6.90
CA ILE A 209 19.94 3.63 7.17
C ILE A 209 20.70 4.20 5.96
N ASP A 210 20.64 5.51 5.79
CA ASP A 210 21.48 6.24 4.84
C ASP A 210 22.96 5.94 5.11
N GLY A 211 23.71 5.63 4.06
CA GLY A 211 25.12 5.31 4.19
C GLY A 211 25.78 4.91 2.89
N THR A 212 26.97 4.33 3.02
CA THR A 212 27.74 3.79 1.89
C THR A 212 27.92 2.30 2.07
N ILE A 213 27.68 1.50 1.03
CA ILE A 213 28.04 0.09 1.03
C ILE A 213 29.55 -0.01 1.10
N VAL A 214 30.10 -0.47 2.23
CA VAL A 214 31.55 -0.58 2.43
C VAL A 214 32.08 -1.93 1.96
N LEU A 215 31.29 -2.99 2.09
CA LEU A 215 31.70 -4.35 1.78
C LEU A 215 30.49 -5.17 1.34
N ILE A 216 30.72 -6.02 0.35
CA ILE A 216 29.84 -7.13 -0.03
C ILE A 216 30.71 -8.38 0.06
N GLY A 217 30.29 -9.37 0.83
CA GLY A 217 31.10 -10.54 1.12
C GLY A 217 30.30 -11.81 1.27
N GLN A 218 31.03 -12.91 1.44
CA GLN A 218 30.49 -14.20 1.83
C GLN A 218 31.28 -14.75 3.02
N ASP A 219 30.58 -15.26 4.02
CA ASP A 219 31.19 -15.87 5.20
C ASP A 219 30.44 -17.17 5.56
N HIS A 220 31.16 -18.28 5.42
CA HIS A 220 30.74 -19.62 5.85
C HIS A 220 31.58 -20.12 7.05
N SER A 221 32.13 -19.18 7.82
CA SER A 221 32.92 -19.45 9.01
C SER A 221 32.00 -19.78 10.20
N VAL A 222 32.57 -19.77 11.41
CA VAL A 222 31.79 -19.89 12.64
C VAL A 222 30.71 -18.82 12.77
N LEU A 223 30.84 -17.65 12.11
CA LEU A 223 29.83 -16.60 12.14
C LEU A 223 28.58 -16.95 11.32
N ASP A 224 28.75 -17.73 10.25
CA ASP A 224 27.72 -18.20 9.33
C ASP A 224 26.85 -17.06 8.80
N TYR A 225 27.44 -16.09 8.08
CA TYR A 225 26.68 -14.97 7.52
C TYR A 225 26.13 -15.24 6.12
N GLY A 226 26.56 -16.32 5.46
CA GLY A 226 26.28 -16.51 4.04
C GLY A 226 26.75 -15.29 3.24
N SER A 227 26.01 -14.90 2.20
CA SER A 227 26.26 -13.61 1.56
C SER A 227 25.75 -12.47 2.43
N TYR A 228 26.54 -11.40 2.55
CA TYR A 228 26.22 -10.26 3.39
C TYR A 228 26.64 -8.92 2.77
N ILE A 229 26.00 -7.86 3.23
CA ILE A 229 26.35 -6.47 2.93
C ILE A 229 26.70 -5.76 4.24
N GLN A 230 27.72 -4.91 4.20
CA GLN A 230 28.03 -3.98 5.26
C GLN A 230 27.87 -2.54 4.78
N ILE A 231 27.16 -1.73 5.56
CA ILE A 231 26.87 -0.32 5.30
C ILE A 231 27.56 0.51 6.37
N GLY A 232 28.40 1.45 5.95
CA GLY A 232 29.06 2.43 6.81
C GLY A 232 28.32 3.75 6.84
N THR A 233 28.17 4.33 8.03
CA THR A 233 27.52 5.64 8.22
C THR A 233 28.08 6.38 9.42
N PHE A 234 27.90 7.71 9.46
CA PHE A 234 28.35 8.57 10.55
C PHE A 234 27.16 9.26 11.19
N HIS A 235 27.12 9.25 12.53
CA HIS A 235 26.14 10.01 13.31
C HIS A 235 26.81 10.71 14.47
N ASN A 236 26.67 12.03 14.57
CA ASN A 236 27.30 12.87 15.60
C ASN A 236 28.81 12.57 15.78
N GLY A 237 29.53 12.43 14.65
CA GLY A 237 30.97 12.15 14.62
C GLY A 237 31.35 10.72 15.01
N VAL A 238 30.39 9.82 15.22
CA VAL A 238 30.61 8.41 15.54
C VAL A 238 30.36 7.57 14.29
N HIS A 239 31.30 6.69 13.96
CA HIS A 239 31.17 5.75 12.86
C HIS A 239 30.41 4.50 13.29
N TYR A 240 29.51 4.03 12.43
CA TYR A 240 28.73 2.81 12.60
C TYR A 240 28.87 1.94 11.35
N LEU A 241 28.98 0.62 11.57
CA LEU A 241 28.90 -0.39 10.53
C LEU A 241 27.66 -1.25 10.79
N ILE A 242 26.81 -1.38 9.78
CA ILE A 242 25.59 -2.18 9.83
C ILE A 242 25.76 -3.33 8.85
N THR A 243 25.76 -4.56 9.34
CA THR A 243 25.88 -5.77 8.52
C THR A 243 24.53 -6.47 8.41
N LEU A 244 24.08 -6.73 7.19
CA LEU A 244 22.91 -7.55 6.86
C LEU A 244 23.37 -8.87 6.24
N THR A 245 22.94 -9.99 6.79
CA THR A 245 23.43 -11.34 6.43
C THR A 245 22.34 -12.21 5.78
N HIS A 246 22.72 -13.39 5.31
CA HIS A 246 21.83 -14.38 4.68
C HIS A 246 21.08 -13.81 3.47
N LEU A 247 21.84 -13.13 2.61
CA LEU A 247 21.31 -12.45 1.44
C LEU A 247 21.51 -13.26 0.16
N ASN A 248 20.63 -13.01 -0.81
CA ASN A 248 20.71 -13.45 -2.20
C ASN A 248 20.36 -12.25 -3.11
N HIS A 249 20.71 -12.30 -4.40
CA HIS A 249 20.39 -11.25 -5.37
C HIS A 249 20.75 -9.82 -4.92
N ILE A 250 21.95 -9.64 -4.38
CA ILE A 250 22.45 -8.32 -3.96
C ILE A 250 22.56 -7.39 -5.18
N THR A 251 21.88 -6.24 -5.13
CA THR A 251 21.81 -5.27 -6.24
C THR A 251 22.86 -4.16 -6.15
N GLY A 252 23.38 -3.91 -4.95
CA GLY A 252 24.34 -2.83 -4.69
C GLY A 252 25.81 -3.18 -5.00
N LYS A 253 26.68 -2.16 -4.98
CA LYS A 253 28.14 -2.32 -5.13
C LYS A 253 28.91 -1.60 -4.02
N ALA A 254 30.09 -2.08 -3.67
CA ALA A 254 30.97 -1.38 -2.74
C ALA A 254 31.29 0.05 -3.25
N GLY A 255 31.21 1.04 -2.35
CA GLY A 255 31.30 2.47 -2.65
C GLY A 255 29.99 3.15 -3.03
N GLN A 256 28.89 2.39 -3.22
CA GLN A 256 27.58 2.97 -3.55
C GLN A 256 26.96 3.65 -2.33
N ILE A 257 26.46 4.87 -2.51
CA ILE A 257 25.61 5.56 -1.54
C ILE A 257 24.19 4.98 -1.65
N VAL A 258 23.61 4.65 -0.51
CA VAL A 258 22.25 4.09 -0.38
C VAL A 258 21.45 4.92 0.60
N GLN A 259 20.15 4.99 0.39
CA GLN A 259 19.20 5.66 1.28
C GLN A 259 18.40 4.62 2.08
N ALA A 260 18.00 4.99 3.28
CA ALA A 260 17.12 4.19 4.11
C ALA A 260 15.83 3.85 3.34
N GLY A 261 15.44 2.58 3.34
CA GLY A 261 14.29 2.06 2.59
C GLY A 261 14.61 1.53 1.19
N ASP A 262 15.78 1.82 0.62
CA ASP A 262 16.17 1.29 -0.69
C ASP A 262 16.22 -0.25 -0.69
N PRO A 263 15.65 -0.95 -1.68
CA PRO A 263 15.81 -2.40 -1.81
C PRO A 263 17.28 -2.71 -2.15
N ILE A 264 17.92 -3.61 -1.39
CA ILE A 264 19.36 -3.87 -1.50
C ILE A 264 19.71 -5.34 -1.78
N ALA A 265 18.81 -6.26 -1.44
CA ALA A 265 18.95 -7.69 -1.68
C ALA A 265 17.61 -8.42 -1.53
N LEU A 266 17.60 -9.72 -1.80
CA LEU A 266 16.58 -10.66 -1.34
C LEU A 266 17.15 -11.49 -0.17
N ALA A 267 16.30 -12.07 0.66
CA ALA A 267 16.74 -13.03 1.67
C ALA A 267 16.99 -14.42 1.06
N ASP A 268 18.01 -15.10 1.57
CA ASP A 268 18.40 -16.46 1.17
C ASP A 268 17.79 -17.55 2.07
N GLY A 269 17.39 -17.19 3.29
CA GLY A 269 16.94 -18.13 4.32
C GLY A 269 15.66 -17.72 5.02
N GLN A 270 15.45 -18.21 6.24
CA GLN A 270 14.26 -17.89 7.05
C GLN A 270 14.37 -16.53 7.78
N ASN A 271 15.59 -16.03 7.93
CA ASN A 271 15.86 -14.76 8.59
C ASN A 271 17.03 -14.02 7.93
N VAL A 272 17.08 -12.72 8.21
CA VAL A 272 18.23 -11.84 7.97
C VAL A 272 18.74 -11.42 9.34
N ARG A 273 20.05 -11.56 9.59
CA ARG A 273 20.66 -10.99 10.80
C ARG A 273 21.08 -9.56 10.52
N MET A 274 20.69 -8.64 11.41
CA MET A 274 21.22 -7.28 11.44
C MET A 274 22.19 -7.13 12.61
N VAL A 275 23.46 -6.90 12.29
CA VAL A 275 24.55 -6.70 13.24
C VAL A 275 25.01 -5.24 13.19
N VAL A 276 25.32 -4.65 14.34
CA VAL A 276 25.77 -3.26 14.41
C VAL A 276 27.09 -3.19 15.18
N GLN A 277 28.07 -2.53 14.58
CA GLN A 277 29.36 -2.27 15.20
C GLN A 277 29.59 -0.75 15.33
N SER A 278 30.16 -0.34 16.46
CA SER A 278 30.64 1.02 16.71
C SER A 278 32.08 0.94 17.24
N PRO A 279 33.08 1.19 16.37
CA PRO A 279 34.50 1.11 16.75
C PRO A 279 34.82 1.88 18.03
N GLY A 280 35.48 1.20 18.98
CA GLY A 280 35.83 1.75 20.29
C GLY A 280 34.71 1.75 21.35
N ARG A 281 33.48 1.30 21.03
CA ARG A 281 32.32 1.32 21.95
C ARG A 281 31.60 -0.04 22.10
N GLY A 282 32.20 -1.13 21.63
CA GLY A 282 31.56 -2.43 21.64
C GLY A 282 31.51 -3.13 23.00
N LEU A 283 30.56 -4.05 23.12
CA LEU A 283 30.40 -4.98 24.22
C LEU A 283 31.41 -6.14 24.11
N PRO A 284 31.98 -6.61 25.23
CA PRO A 284 32.79 -7.83 25.23
C PRO A 284 31.93 -9.08 25.10
N GLY A 285 32.56 -10.23 24.83
CA GLY A 285 31.90 -11.55 24.85
C GLY A 285 31.36 -12.03 23.50
N PHE A 286 31.59 -11.28 22.43
CA PHE A 286 31.26 -11.67 21.05
C PHE A 286 32.53 -11.95 20.24
N ILE A 287 32.41 -12.77 19.21
CA ILE A 287 33.52 -13.09 18.29
C ILE A 287 33.91 -11.84 17.50
N LEU A 288 32.91 -11.09 17.02
CA LEU A 288 33.15 -9.81 16.35
C LEU A 288 33.47 -8.72 17.39
N PRO A 289 34.50 -7.89 17.14
CA PRO A 289 34.78 -6.75 17.98
C PRO A 289 33.74 -5.64 17.74
N HIS A 290 33.68 -4.71 18.68
CA HIS A 290 32.94 -3.44 18.52
C HIS A 290 31.41 -3.59 18.41
N ILE A 291 30.85 -4.75 18.74
CA ILE A 291 29.41 -5.03 18.66
C ILE A 291 28.61 -4.21 19.67
N ILE A 292 27.48 -3.65 19.24
CA ILE A 292 26.50 -3.00 20.10
C ILE A 292 25.12 -3.62 19.87
N ASP A 293 24.26 -3.57 20.89
CA ASP A 293 22.89 -4.10 20.80
C ASP A 293 22.04 -3.25 19.84
N PRO A 294 21.56 -3.81 18.70
CA PRO A 294 20.73 -3.08 17.75
C PRO A 294 19.29 -2.90 18.22
N THR A 295 18.83 -3.63 19.24
CA THR A 295 17.41 -3.70 19.65
C THR A 295 16.84 -2.32 19.95
N ASP A 296 17.54 -1.51 20.73
CA ASP A 296 17.07 -0.16 21.05
C ASP A 296 17.31 0.82 19.90
N LEU A 297 18.14 0.51 18.89
CA LEU A 297 18.37 1.38 17.72
C LEU A 297 17.25 1.27 16.68
N ILE A 298 16.51 0.16 16.66
CA ILE A 298 15.43 -0.06 15.70
C ILE A 298 14.29 0.94 15.94
N TYR A 299 13.93 1.67 14.88
CA TYR A 299 12.78 2.56 14.85
C TYR A 299 12.03 2.42 13.52
N TRP A 300 10.82 1.88 13.58
CA TRP A 300 9.96 1.69 12.43
C TRP A 300 8.75 2.61 12.54
N ASN A 301 8.83 3.79 11.92
CA ASN A 301 7.87 4.90 12.07
C ASN A 301 6.41 4.49 11.86
N THR A 302 6.19 3.52 10.98
CA THR A 302 4.87 3.12 10.51
C THR A 302 4.29 1.98 11.34
N MET A 303 5.11 1.31 12.16
CA MET A 303 4.72 0.11 12.90
C MET A 303 3.39 0.28 13.66
N ARG A 304 2.49 -0.66 13.46
CA ARG A 304 1.29 -0.87 14.28
C ARG A 304 1.30 -2.29 14.83
N LEU A 305 0.55 -2.48 15.91
CA LEU A 305 0.29 -3.80 16.47
C LEU A 305 -1.17 -4.16 16.25
N ARG A 306 -1.42 -5.36 15.75
CA ARG A 306 -2.76 -5.86 15.49
C ARG A 306 -3.06 -7.08 16.36
N PRO A 307 -4.24 -7.12 17.01
CA PRO A 307 -4.73 -8.34 17.64
C PRO A 307 -4.97 -9.44 16.59
N ILE A 308 -4.54 -10.67 16.87
CA ILE A 308 -4.81 -11.82 15.98
C ILE A 308 -6.24 -12.36 16.12
N ASP A 309 -7.00 -11.87 17.11
CA ASP A 309 -8.38 -12.27 17.40
C ASP A 309 -9.12 -11.11 18.10
N ASP A 310 -10.45 -11.20 18.14
CA ASP A 310 -11.32 -10.22 18.75
C ASP A 310 -11.36 -10.29 20.28
N GLY A 311 -11.71 -9.19 20.92
CA GLY A 311 -11.91 -9.14 22.37
C GLY A 311 -10.63 -9.27 23.20
N LEU A 312 -9.45 -9.01 22.62
CA LEU A 312 -8.19 -8.95 23.35
C LEU A 312 -8.26 -7.89 24.46
N ARG A 313 -7.89 -8.28 25.68
CA ARG A 313 -8.00 -7.42 26.87
C ARG A 313 -6.73 -6.58 27.05
N LEU A 314 -6.88 -5.26 27.07
CA LEU A 314 -5.87 -4.35 27.60
C LEU A 314 -5.99 -4.27 29.12
N ARG A 315 -4.88 -4.43 29.83
CA ARG A 315 -4.84 -4.51 31.29
C ARG A 315 -4.01 -3.42 31.91
N ARG A 316 -4.26 -3.12 33.18
CA ARG A 316 -3.54 -2.06 33.92
C ARG A 316 -2.06 -2.35 34.15
N ARG A 317 -1.68 -3.63 34.23
CA ARG A 317 -0.30 -4.09 34.40
C ARG A 317 -0.09 -5.39 33.60
N PRO A 318 1.16 -5.80 33.32
CA PRO A 318 1.47 -7.10 32.72
C PRO A 318 0.92 -8.26 33.57
N GLY A 319 -0.01 -9.05 33.05
CA GLY A 319 -0.53 -10.25 33.72
C GLY A 319 -2.05 -10.39 33.67
N THR A 320 -2.53 -11.63 33.69
CA THR A 320 -3.97 -11.96 33.58
C THR A 320 -4.79 -11.62 34.83
N GLY A 321 -4.15 -11.41 35.98
CA GLY A 321 -4.78 -11.08 37.25
C GLY A 321 -5.06 -9.59 37.46
N HIS A 322 -4.74 -8.73 36.51
CA HIS A 322 -4.92 -7.27 36.63
C HIS A 322 -6.18 -6.76 35.95
N ASP A 323 -6.75 -5.66 36.46
CA ASP A 323 -7.96 -5.03 35.95
C ASP A 323 -7.92 -4.82 34.43
N ILE A 324 -9.04 -5.13 33.78
CA ILE A 324 -9.25 -4.88 32.35
C ILE A 324 -9.59 -3.41 32.18
N ILE A 325 -8.83 -2.72 31.34
CA ILE A 325 -9.06 -1.33 30.95
C ILE A 325 -10.10 -1.30 29.83
N THR A 326 -9.82 -1.99 28.74
CA THR A 326 -10.68 -2.07 27.55
C THR A 326 -10.46 -3.39 26.84
N HIS A 327 -11.34 -3.68 25.88
CA HIS A 327 -11.12 -4.71 24.86
C HIS A 327 -10.69 -4.03 23.56
N VAL A 328 -9.93 -4.75 22.76
CA VAL A 328 -9.54 -4.39 21.39
C VAL A 328 -9.77 -5.60 20.48
N ASN A 329 -10.07 -5.33 19.23
CA ASN A 329 -10.47 -6.32 18.23
C ASN A 329 -9.38 -6.48 17.16
N ALA A 330 -9.47 -7.52 16.33
CA ALA A 330 -8.51 -7.75 15.24
C ALA A 330 -8.46 -6.60 14.23
N THR A 331 -9.46 -5.72 14.27
CA THR A 331 -9.59 -4.51 13.45
C THR A 331 -8.89 -3.29 14.03
N ASP A 332 -8.45 -3.33 15.29
CA ASP A 332 -7.84 -2.20 15.97
C ASP A 332 -6.32 -2.17 15.70
N ASP A 333 -5.86 -1.06 15.12
CA ASP A 333 -4.42 -0.79 15.03
C ASP A 333 -3.95 -0.11 16.32
N LEU A 334 -3.11 -0.82 17.07
CA LEU A 334 -2.56 -0.34 18.33
C LEU A 334 -1.20 0.33 18.09
N GLU A 335 -0.94 1.42 18.81
CA GLU A 335 0.40 2.01 18.89
C GLU A 335 1.18 1.30 20.00
N THR A 336 2.46 0.97 19.76
CA THR A 336 3.35 0.60 20.88
C THR A 336 3.74 1.84 21.68
N LEU A 337 3.85 1.68 22.99
CA LEU A 337 4.43 2.68 23.90
C LEU A 337 5.82 2.26 24.40
N GLU A 338 6.40 1.22 23.79
CA GLU A 338 7.75 0.74 24.06
C GLU A 338 8.69 1.06 22.90
N MET A 339 10.00 0.84 23.09
CA MET A 339 10.96 0.85 21.99
C MET A 339 10.53 -0.14 20.90
N HIS A 340 10.65 0.23 19.63
CA HIS A 340 10.11 -0.59 18.52
C HIS A 340 10.82 -1.94 18.45
N GLY A 341 12.16 -2.01 18.55
CA GLY A 341 12.87 -3.28 18.57
C GLY A 341 12.51 -4.17 19.77
N ARG A 342 12.25 -3.59 20.95
CA ARG A 342 11.75 -4.36 22.11
C ARG A 342 10.35 -4.93 21.88
N THR A 343 9.49 -4.15 21.23
CA THR A 343 8.16 -4.59 20.80
C THR A 343 8.28 -5.77 19.85
N LEU A 344 9.10 -5.63 18.80
CA LEU A 344 9.35 -6.66 17.78
C LEU A 344 9.96 -7.94 18.35
N ALA A 345 10.71 -7.86 19.44
CA ALA A 345 11.22 -9.03 20.16
C ALA A 345 10.15 -9.75 21.02
N LYS A 346 9.05 -9.07 21.36
CA LYS A 346 7.97 -9.59 22.22
C LYS A 346 6.76 -10.10 21.44
N VAL A 347 6.41 -9.50 20.31
CA VAL A 347 5.22 -9.90 19.51
C VAL A 347 5.23 -11.40 19.20
N GLY A 348 4.07 -12.04 19.29
CA GLY A 348 3.90 -13.49 19.17
C GLY A 348 4.47 -14.33 20.32
N ARG A 349 5.15 -13.74 21.33
CA ARG A 349 5.79 -14.52 22.41
C ARG A 349 4.87 -14.77 23.59
N GLN A 350 4.78 -16.03 23.99
CA GLN A 350 4.08 -16.47 25.19
C GLN A 350 4.63 -15.79 26.45
N ASN A 351 3.74 -15.48 27.39
CA ASN A 351 4.03 -14.83 28.67
C ASN A 351 4.69 -13.44 28.59
N GLN A 352 4.79 -12.84 27.41
CA GLN A 352 5.24 -11.47 27.22
C GLN A 352 4.06 -10.50 27.14
N TRP A 353 4.30 -9.26 27.53
CA TRP A 353 3.31 -8.19 27.53
C TRP A 353 3.91 -6.93 26.91
N ILE A 354 3.09 -6.22 26.13
CA ILE A 354 3.48 -5.00 25.45
C ILE A 354 2.58 -3.87 25.95
N ASN A 355 3.19 -2.76 26.37
CA ASN A 355 2.45 -1.53 26.65
C ASN A 355 1.99 -0.89 25.33
N VAL A 356 0.69 -0.73 25.17
CA VAL A 356 0.05 -0.28 23.93
C VAL A 356 -0.97 0.82 24.19
N ARG A 357 -1.27 1.59 23.14
CA ARG A 357 -2.39 2.53 23.08
C ARG A 357 -3.38 2.09 22.03
N ALA A 358 -4.65 1.94 22.42
CA ALA A 358 -5.75 1.61 21.53
C ALA A 358 -6.27 2.86 20.77
N PRO A 359 -7.01 2.67 19.66
CA PRO A 359 -7.58 3.78 18.87
C PRO A 359 -8.45 4.74 19.68
N ASN A 360 -9.16 4.22 20.69
CA ASN A 360 -9.97 5.04 21.62
C ASN A 360 -9.14 5.88 22.62
N GLY A 361 -7.81 5.89 22.47
CA GLY A 361 -6.88 6.67 23.28
C GLY A 361 -6.50 6.03 24.63
N ARG A 362 -7.08 4.88 24.99
CA ARG A 362 -6.77 4.18 26.24
C ARG A 362 -5.46 3.42 26.12
N THR A 363 -4.65 3.49 27.18
CA THR A 363 -3.35 2.83 27.25
C THR A 363 -3.37 1.67 28.24
N GLY A 364 -2.70 0.58 27.95
CA GLY A 364 -2.59 -0.57 28.83
C GLY A 364 -1.66 -1.64 28.28
N TYR A 365 -1.51 -2.74 29.02
CA TYR A 365 -0.71 -3.88 28.63
C TYR A 365 -1.57 -4.93 27.92
N ALA A 366 -1.16 -5.30 26.72
CA ALA A 366 -1.75 -6.39 25.95
C ALA A 366 -0.81 -7.61 25.97
N ALA A 367 -1.41 -8.80 25.93
CA ALA A 367 -0.67 -10.06 25.84
C ALA A 367 0.00 -10.17 24.48
N ALA A 368 1.33 -10.29 24.45
CA ALA A 368 2.10 -10.18 23.21
C ALA A 368 1.86 -11.34 22.23
N TRP A 369 1.50 -12.52 22.73
CA TRP A 369 1.18 -13.69 21.91
C TRP A 369 -0.16 -13.60 21.17
N PHE A 370 -0.95 -12.55 21.45
CA PHE A 370 -2.14 -12.22 20.65
C PHE A 370 -1.90 -11.00 19.75
N LEU A 371 -0.65 -10.57 19.59
CA LEU A 371 -0.30 -9.39 18.79
C LEU A 371 0.70 -9.74 17.70
N GLU A 372 0.47 -9.12 16.54
CA GLU A 372 1.39 -9.09 15.40
C GLU A 372 1.83 -7.65 15.13
N ALA A 373 3.07 -7.44 14.68
CA ALA A 373 3.52 -6.13 14.21
C ALA A 373 3.41 -6.05 12.68
N ILE A 374 2.88 -4.93 12.20
CA ILE A 374 2.60 -4.69 10.79
C ILE A 374 3.04 -3.29 10.36
N ALA A 375 3.30 -3.09 9.06
CA ALA A 375 3.37 -1.76 8.45
C ALA A 375 2.04 -1.45 7.78
N PRO A 376 1.29 -0.44 8.25
CA PRO A 376 0.14 0.10 7.54
C PRO A 376 0.51 0.56 6.14
N GLU A 377 1.71 1.11 5.90
CA GLU A 377 2.12 1.61 4.56
C GLU A 377 2.36 0.50 3.53
N LEU A 378 2.61 -0.74 3.95
CA LEU A 378 2.57 -1.92 3.06
C LEU A 378 1.14 -2.42 2.82
N ILE A 379 0.20 -2.01 3.67
CA ILE A 379 -1.25 -2.21 3.53
C ILE A 379 -1.88 -1.03 2.74
N ASP A 380 -1.24 0.14 2.73
CA ASP A 380 -1.65 1.39 2.06
C ASP A 380 -1.22 1.47 0.59
N ARG A 381 -0.66 0.37 0.05
CA ARG A 381 -0.72 0.05 -1.38
C ARG A 381 -1.79 -1.01 -1.64
N ALA A 382 -3.01 -0.76 -1.18
CA ALA A 382 -3.98 -0.18 -2.08
C ALA A 382 -5.26 0.13 -1.30
N GLN A 383 -5.58 1.39 -1.27
CA GLN A 383 -6.94 1.85 -1.20
C GLN A 383 -7.62 1.18 -2.46
N ILE A 384 -8.29 0.03 -2.24
CA ILE A 384 -8.88 -0.85 -3.27
C ILE A 384 -10.39 -0.74 -3.31
N THR A 385 -11.01 -0.14 -2.30
CA THR A 385 -12.46 -0.18 -2.13
C THR A 385 -13.14 0.71 -3.15
N GLY A 386 -14.28 0.25 -3.65
CA GLY A 386 -15.09 1.03 -4.56
C GLY A 386 -16.56 0.73 -4.40
N VAL A 387 -17.37 1.44 -5.19
CA VAL A 387 -18.81 1.20 -5.25
C VAL A 387 -19.32 1.23 -6.69
N ASN A 388 -20.26 0.33 -6.98
CA ASN A 388 -20.94 0.26 -8.26
C ASN A 388 -22.08 1.30 -8.29
N LEU A 389 -22.16 2.05 -9.39
CA LEU A 389 -23.10 3.14 -9.60
C LEU A 389 -23.94 2.89 -10.86
N ASP A 390 -25.10 3.53 -10.94
CA ASP A 390 -26.01 3.44 -12.08
C ASP A 390 -26.61 4.81 -12.40
N LEU A 391 -26.22 5.37 -13.55
CA LEU A 391 -26.69 6.68 -14.00
C LEU A 391 -28.18 6.70 -14.33
N ASN A 392 -28.74 5.57 -14.76
CA ASN A 392 -30.16 5.47 -15.12
C ASN A 392 -31.03 5.27 -13.87
N HIS A 393 -30.46 4.77 -12.77
CA HIS A 393 -31.16 4.69 -11.50
C HIS A 393 -31.27 6.06 -10.81
N ARG A 394 -32.43 6.33 -10.17
CA ARG A 394 -32.70 7.62 -9.51
C ARG A 394 -31.73 7.92 -8.35
N LEU A 395 -31.30 6.88 -7.62
CA LEU A 395 -30.34 7.00 -6.51
C LEU A 395 -28.91 6.63 -6.90
N GLY A 396 -28.68 6.04 -8.08
CA GLY A 396 -27.40 5.41 -8.43
C GLY A 396 -26.29 6.39 -8.83
N LYS A 397 -26.51 7.69 -8.63
CA LYS A 397 -25.56 8.78 -8.95
C LYS A 397 -25.42 9.76 -7.78
N PRO A 398 -24.93 9.30 -6.62
CA PRO A 398 -24.72 10.18 -5.46
C PRO A 398 -23.69 11.27 -5.76
N SER A 399 -23.73 12.38 -5.03
CA SER A 399 -22.64 13.36 -5.10
C SER A 399 -21.32 12.73 -4.62
N PRO A 400 -20.16 13.06 -5.22
CA PRO A 400 -18.86 12.52 -4.81
C PRO A 400 -18.58 12.63 -3.29
N ALA A 401 -19.00 13.73 -2.64
CA ALA A 401 -18.83 13.92 -1.20
C ALA A 401 -19.52 12.86 -0.31
N ARG A 402 -20.44 12.06 -0.86
CA ARG A 402 -21.10 10.96 -0.13
C ARG A 402 -20.33 9.65 -0.21
N LEU A 403 -19.32 9.55 -1.06
CA LEU A 403 -18.56 8.33 -1.30
C LEU A 403 -17.36 8.18 -0.34
N GLY A 404 -17.14 9.12 0.58
CA GLY A 404 -16.14 9.02 1.63
C GLY A 404 -14.73 8.71 1.11
N GLY A 405 -14.01 7.83 1.82
CA GLY A 405 -12.63 7.43 1.51
C GLY A 405 -12.51 6.27 0.52
N LEU A 406 -13.53 5.99 -0.28
CA LEU A 406 -13.43 5.01 -1.37
C LEU A 406 -12.46 5.49 -2.46
N ASP A 407 -11.97 4.55 -3.26
CA ASP A 407 -11.11 4.85 -4.41
C ASP A 407 -11.82 4.77 -5.73
N TRP A 408 -12.64 3.74 -5.89
CA TRP A 408 -13.12 3.32 -7.18
C TRP A 408 -14.60 3.60 -7.30
N VAL A 409 -15.00 4.14 -8.44
CA VAL A 409 -16.38 4.09 -8.91
C VAL A 409 -16.45 3.25 -10.16
N ARG A 410 -17.46 2.41 -10.26
CA ARG A 410 -17.70 1.56 -11.43
C ARG A 410 -19.07 1.83 -12.02
N LEU A 411 -19.13 2.01 -13.34
CA LEU A 411 -20.36 2.37 -14.06
C LEU A 411 -20.46 1.67 -15.41
N ALA A 412 -21.64 1.13 -15.72
CA ALA A 412 -21.96 0.64 -17.05
C ALA A 412 -22.22 1.79 -18.03
N TYR A 413 -21.60 1.73 -19.21
CA TYR A 413 -21.77 2.73 -20.27
C TYR A 413 -22.80 2.25 -21.30
N ASN A 414 -24.06 2.61 -21.06
CA ASN A 414 -25.19 2.13 -21.85
C ASN A 414 -25.53 3.12 -22.97
N VAL A 415 -25.02 2.87 -24.18
CA VAL A 415 -25.35 3.67 -25.37
C VAL A 415 -26.69 3.25 -25.94
N SER A 416 -27.03 1.96 -25.86
CA SER A 416 -28.25 1.38 -26.45
C SER A 416 -29.52 1.97 -25.84
N PHE A 417 -29.53 2.21 -24.53
CA PHE A 417 -30.67 2.75 -23.82
C PHE A 417 -30.80 4.27 -23.98
N ASP A 418 -31.90 4.68 -24.62
CA ASP A 418 -32.34 6.06 -24.68
C ASP A 418 -33.30 6.37 -23.50
N PRO A 419 -32.89 7.19 -22.52
CA PRO A 419 -33.70 7.48 -21.34
C PRO A 419 -34.87 8.42 -21.67
N THR A 420 -34.88 9.05 -22.84
CA THR A 420 -35.96 9.96 -23.27
C THR A 420 -37.17 9.21 -23.79
N THR A 421 -36.95 8.04 -24.39
CA THR A 421 -38.01 7.17 -24.95
C THR A 421 -38.20 5.89 -24.14
N GLY A 422 -37.22 5.52 -23.30
CA GLY A 422 -37.22 4.27 -22.54
C GLY A 422 -36.96 3.03 -23.41
N THR A 423 -36.33 3.20 -24.59
CA THR A 423 -36.11 2.13 -25.57
C THR A 423 -34.63 1.80 -25.75
N TYR A 424 -34.36 0.58 -26.22
CA TYR A 424 -33.03 0.11 -26.61
C TYR A 424 -32.82 0.19 -28.13
N GLY A 425 -31.57 0.17 -28.58
CA GLY A 425 -31.16 0.24 -29.99
C GLY A 425 -30.52 1.56 -30.41
N ASN A 426 -30.31 2.49 -29.48
CA ASN A 426 -29.63 3.75 -29.76
C ASN A 426 -28.13 3.54 -30.05
N THR A 427 -27.59 4.29 -31.00
CA THR A 427 -26.16 4.28 -31.35
C THR A 427 -25.53 5.67 -31.28
N ASP A 428 -26.26 6.69 -30.79
CA ASP A 428 -25.76 8.06 -30.67
C ASP A 428 -24.77 8.18 -29.50
N LEU A 429 -23.49 8.12 -29.86
CA LEU A 429 -22.36 8.26 -28.93
C LEU A 429 -22.17 9.68 -28.41
N GLN A 430 -22.55 10.71 -29.17
CA GLN A 430 -22.39 12.09 -28.70
C GLN A 430 -23.46 12.43 -27.68
N LYS A 431 -24.71 12.01 -27.90
CA LYS A 431 -25.79 12.09 -26.92
C LYS A 431 -25.43 11.34 -25.65
N THR A 432 -24.88 10.13 -25.77
CA THR A 432 -24.47 9.32 -24.60
C THR A 432 -23.29 9.96 -23.86
N TYR A 433 -22.28 10.43 -24.57
CA TYR A 433 -21.13 11.14 -24.01
C TYR A 433 -21.56 12.39 -23.23
N ALA A 434 -22.41 13.23 -23.82
CA ALA A 434 -22.94 14.42 -23.16
C ALA A 434 -23.71 14.10 -21.86
N ARG A 435 -24.42 12.96 -21.82
CA ARG A 435 -25.13 12.47 -20.62
C ARG A 435 -24.17 11.98 -19.53
N TYR A 436 -23.13 11.23 -19.89
CA TYR A 436 -22.24 10.58 -18.92
C TYR A 436 -21.12 11.50 -18.41
N ARG A 437 -20.54 12.30 -19.29
CA ARG A 437 -19.35 13.12 -19.02
C ARG A 437 -19.43 13.95 -17.73
N PRO A 438 -20.52 14.70 -17.42
CA PRO A 438 -20.55 15.53 -16.21
C PRO A 438 -20.39 14.73 -14.92
N TYR A 439 -20.91 13.51 -14.87
CA TYR A 439 -20.81 12.64 -13.68
C TYR A 439 -19.43 11.99 -13.58
N LEU A 440 -18.90 11.48 -14.70
CA LEU A 440 -17.57 10.88 -14.73
C LEU A 440 -16.48 11.91 -14.37
N GLU A 441 -16.58 13.15 -14.90
CA GLU A 441 -15.71 14.25 -14.51
C GLU A 441 -15.85 14.61 -13.02
N ALA A 442 -17.07 14.60 -12.47
CA ALA A 442 -17.29 14.93 -11.07
C ALA A 442 -16.61 13.94 -10.13
N TYR A 443 -16.67 12.63 -10.42
CA TYR A 443 -15.98 11.62 -9.62
C TYR A 443 -14.46 11.70 -9.80
N ALA A 444 -13.97 11.81 -11.05
CA ALA A 444 -12.53 11.91 -11.31
C ALA A 444 -11.91 13.16 -10.64
N ARG A 445 -12.57 14.32 -10.71
CA ARG A 445 -12.12 15.56 -10.03
C ARG A 445 -12.14 15.44 -8.51
N ALA A 446 -12.99 14.59 -7.96
CA ALA A 446 -13.03 14.33 -6.52
C ALA A 446 -11.98 13.30 -6.07
N GLY A 447 -11.13 12.80 -6.98
CA GLY A 447 -10.04 11.87 -6.67
C GLY A 447 -10.40 10.40 -6.88
N TYR A 448 -11.63 10.07 -7.28
CA TYR A 448 -12.02 8.68 -7.53
C TYR A 448 -11.51 8.20 -8.89
N ARG A 449 -10.98 6.98 -8.91
CA ARG A 449 -10.64 6.25 -10.13
C ARG A 449 -11.90 5.62 -10.71
N VAL A 450 -12.02 5.65 -12.03
CA VAL A 450 -13.24 5.23 -12.74
C VAL A 450 -13.00 3.95 -13.53
N ILE A 451 -13.77 2.91 -13.23
CA ILE A 451 -13.93 1.72 -14.07
C ILE A 451 -15.17 1.94 -14.94
N LEU A 452 -14.97 2.06 -16.26
CA LEU A 452 -16.06 2.15 -17.22
C LEU A 452 -16.30 0.79 -17.87
N VAL A 453 -17.50 0.25 -17.67
CA VAL A 453 -17.85 -1.09 -18.13
C VAL A 453 -18.58 -0.98 -19.46
N LEU A 454 -18.03 -1.65 -20.46
CA LEU A 454 -18.60 -1.70 -21.81
C LEU A 454 -19.19 -3.10 -22.03
N THR A 455 -20.48 -3.21 -22.37
CA THR A 455 -21.20 -4.50 -22.41
C THR A 455 -22.12 -4.59 -23.64
N HIS A 456 -22.96 -5.62 -23.73
CA HIS A 456 -24.06 -5.68 -24.72
C HIS A 456 -25.01 -4.45 -24.66
N GLN A 457 -25.04 -3.73 -23.53
CA GLN A 457 -25.78 -2.47 -23.38
C GLN A 457 -25.04 -1.28 -23.99
N THR A 458 -23.72 -1.37 -24.13
CA THR A 458 -22.94 -0.44 -24.94
C THR A 458 -23.29 -0.62 -26.40
N TYR A 459 -23.38 -1.86 -26.90
CA TYR A 459 -23.86 -2.11 -28.25
C TYR A 459 -24.44 -3.52 -28.39
N GLY A 460 -25.52 -3.65 -29.18
CA GLY A 460 -26.12 -4.93 -29.55
C GLY A 460 -27.58 -5.06 -29.11
N GLU A 461 -27.94 -4.53 -27.93
CA GLU A 461 -29.34 -4.44 -27.53
C GLU A 461 -30.14 -3.56 -28.50
N GLY A 462 -31.27 -4.07 -29.01
CA GLY A 462 -32.10 -3.37 -29.98
C GLY A 462 -31.49 -3.23 -31.38
N ALA A 463 -30.27 -3.71 -31.62
CA ALA A 463 -29.57 -3.66 -32.91
C ALA A 463 -29.81 -4.89 -33.80
N GLY A 464 -30.84 -5.69 -33.50
CA GLY A 464 -31.23 -6.86 -34.30
C GLY A 464 -30.52 -8.17 -33.95
N PHE A 465 -29.60 -8.18 -32.98
CA PHE A 465 -29.00 -9.41 -32.47
C PHE A 465 -29.95 -10.14 -31.52
N ASN A 466 -30.11 -11.44 -31.73
CA ASN A 466 -30.86 -12.32 -30.84
C ASN A 466 -29.87 -13.20 -30.09
N TRP A 467 -29.73 -12.96 -28.78
CA TRP A 467 -28.77 -13.65 -27.92
C TRP A 467 -28.90 -15.18 -27.96
N ASN A 468 -30.12 -15.70 -28.09
CA ASN A 468 -30.38 -17.14 -28.16
C ASN A 468 -30.02 -17.76 -29.51
N ALA A 469 -29.78 -16.95 -30.54
CA ALA A 469 -29.47 -17.38 -31.90
C ALA A 469 -28.03 -17.03 -32.31
N MET A 470 -27.19 -16.59 -31.37
CA MET A 470 -25.81 -16.22 -31.66
C MET A 470 -24.97 -17.46 -31.99
N ASP A 471 -24.23 -17.38 -33.09
CA ASP A 471 -23.13 -18.28 -33.43
C ASP A 471 -21.83 -17.47 -33.57
N SER A 472 -20.69 -18.14 -33.79
CA SER A 472 -19.39 -17.45 -33.90
C SER A 472 -19.32 -16.46 -35.08
N GLY A 473 -20.12 -16.67 -36.14
CA GLY A 473 -20.22 -15.73 -37.25
C GLY A 473 -20.93 -14.44 -36.85
N LEU A 474 -22.08 -14.55 -36.17
CA LEU A 474 -22.83 -13.42 -35.62
C LEU A 474 -22.05 -12.69 -34.52
N TRP A 475 -21.31 -13.44 -33.67
CA TRP A 475 -20.40 -12.85 -32.70
C TRP A 475 -19.29 -12.02 -33.35
N SER A 476 -18.70 -12.53 -34.43
CA SER A 476 -17.69 -11.78 -35.20
C SER A 476 -18.27 -10.49 -35.79
N ILE A 477 -19.50 -10.54 -36.32
CA ILE A 477 -20.19 -9.34 -36.84
C ILE A 477 -20.46 -8.33 -35.73
N LEU A 478 -20.98 -8.78 -34.58
CA LEU A 478 -21.19 -7.91 -33.43
C LEU A 478 -19.87 -7.29 -32.97
N ALA A 479 -18.81 -8.09 -32.84
CA ALA A 479 -17.50 -7.64 -32.37
C ALA A 479 -16.94 -6.52 -33.24
N MET A 480 -17.07 -6.58 -34.57
CA MET A 480 -16.60 -5.50 -35.45
C MET A 480 -17.25 -4.15 -35.12
N HIS A 481 -18.58 -4.11 -35.02
CA HIS A 481 -19.32 -2.88 -34.69
C HIS A 481 -19.10 -2.43 -33.25
N TYR A 482 -19.06 -3.38 -32.32
CA TYR A 482 -18.77 -3.12 -30.91
C TYR A 482 -17.39 -2.47 -30.75
N VAL A 483 -16.36 -3.00 -31.41
CA VAL A 483 -14.98 -2.49 -31.33
C VAL A 483 -14.86 -1.08 -31.89
N GLU A 484 -15.57 -0.76 -32.98
CA GLU A 484 -15.65 0.61 -33.50
C GLU A 484 -16.23 1.57 -32.45
N MET A 485 -17.31 1.16 -31.78
CA MET A 485 -17.94 1.92 -30.73
C MET A 485 -17.02 2.11 -29.52
N VAL A 486 -16.37 1.04 -29.06
CA VAL A 486 -15.38 1.07 -27.97
C VAL A 486 -14.23 2.02 -28.30
N ARG A 487 -13.71 2.00 -29.54
CA ARG A 487 -12.64 2.90 -29.98
C ARG A 487 -13.06 4.36 -29.90
N GLU A 488 -14.28 4.67 -30.31
CA GLU A 488 -14.80 6.03 -30.27
C GLU A 488 -15.01 6.51 -28.83
N ILE A 489 -15.59 5.66 -27.96
CA ILE A 489 -15.73 5.95 -26.53
C ILE A 489 -14.36 6.23 -25.91
N ALA A 490 -13.36 5.36 -26.16
CA ALA A 490 -12.01 5.57 -25.67
C ALA A 490 -11.41 6.90 -26.14
N ARG A 491 -11.60 7.24 -27.42
CA ARG A 491 -11.14 8.52 -28.00
C ARG A 491 -11.81 9.73 -27.35
N GLN A 492 -13.09 9.63 -26.99
CA GLN A 492 -13.83 10.71 -26.32
C GLN A 492 -13.27 11.05 -24.93
N TYR A 493 -12.57 10.14 -24.26
CA TYR A 493 -11.99 10.34 -22.92
C TYR A 493 -10.45 10.32 -22.88
N ALA A 494 -9.79 9.95 -23.98
CA ALA A 494 -8.34 9.83 -24.05
C ALA A 494 -7.62 11.10 -23.57
N GLY A 495 -6.59 10.91 -22.73
CA GLY A 495 -5.74 12.00 -22.21
C GLY A 495 -6.42 12.96 -21.23
N GLN A 496 -7.66 12.70 -20.80
CA GLN A 496 -8.39 13.58 -19.88
C GLN A 496 -8.29 13.16 -18.40
N ASN A 497 -7.66 12.01 -18.11
CA ASN A 497 -7.58 11.43 -16.76
C ASN A 497 -8.97 11.25 -16.08
N ILE A 498 -9.99 10.93 -16.88
CA ILE A 498 -11.36 10.67 -16.40
C ILE A 498 -11.58 9.17 -16.22
N ILE A 499 -11.24 8.36 -17.23
CA ILE A 499 -11.37 6.90 -17.20
C ILE A 499 -10.02 6.29 -16.84
N HIS A 500 -10.03 5.41 -15.85
CA HIS A 500 -8.81 4.80 -15.30
C HIS A 500 -8.70 3.32 -15.68
N ALA A 501 -9.84 2.66 -15.89
CA ALA A 501 -9.91 1.32 -16.47
C ALA A 501 -11.15 1.16 -17.37
N TYR A 502 -10.99 0.41 -18.46
CA TYR A 502 -12.10 -0.13 -19.23
C TYR A 502 -12.28 -1.62 -18.90
N GLN A 503 -13.48 -2.00 -18.47
CA GLN A 503 -13.89 -3.39 -18.32
C GLN A 503 -14.62 -3.81 -19.59
N ILE A 504 -14.06 -4.76 -20.34
CA ILE A 504 -14.60 -5.16 -21.64
C ILE A 504 -15.46 -6.41 -21.49
N TRP A 505 -16.75 -6.18 -21.63
CA TRP A 505 -17.88 -7.05 -21.30
C TRP A 505 -18.17 -7.15 -19.80
N ASN A 506 -19.24 -7.88 -19.48
CA ASN A 506 -19.63 -8.21 -18.12
C ASN A 506 -20.25 -9.61 -18.14
N GLU A 507 -19.74 -10.51 -17.30
CA GLU A 507 -20.33 -11.84 -17.06
C GLU A 507 -20.47 -12.71 -18.32
N GLN A 508 -19.45 -12.66 -19.19
CA GLN A 508 -19.35 -13.47 -20.41
C GLN A 508 -19.39 -14.99 -20.14
N ASP A 509 -18.99 -15.41 -18.94
CA ASP A 509 -18.95 -16.80 -18.49
C ASP A 509 -20.18 -17.20 -17.68
N ALA A 510 -21.18 -16.32 -17.58
CA ALA A 510 -22.46 -16.63 -16.94
C ALA A 510 -23.13 -17.83 -17.61
N PRO A 511 -23.96 -18.60 -16.87
CA PRO A 511 -24.72 -19.68 -17.47
C PRO A 511 -25.70 -19.12 -18.53
N PRO A 512 -26.02 -19.87 -19.61
CA PRO A 512 -26.81 -19.37 -20.75
C PRO A 512 -28.21 -18.82 -20.44
N ASN A 513 -28.73 -19.07 -19.24
CA ASN A 513 -30.03 -18.63 -18.77
C ASN A 513 -29.96 -17.45 -17.77
N ALA A 514 -28.79 -16.83 -17.59
CA ALA A 514 -28.65 -15.64 -16.76
C ALA A 514 -29.48 -14.48 -17.32
N HIS A 515 -30.33 -13.87 -16.49
CA HIS A 515 -31.29 -12.86 -16.94
C HIS A 515 -30.66 -11.49 -17.25
N ALA A 516 -29.50 -11.17 -16.65
CA ALA A 516 -28.85 -9.87 -16.72
C ALA A 516 -27.51 -9.90 -17.49
N SER A 517 -27.15 -11.06 -18.04
CA SER A 517 -25.81 -11.34 -18.59
C SER A 517 -25.97 -11.93 -19.98
N VAL A 518 -25.05 -11.61 -20.89
CA VAL A 518 -25.00 -12.23 -22.21
C VAL A 518 -23.75 -13.10 -22.29
N THR A 519 -23.98 -14.42 -22.17
CA THR A 519 -22.94 -15.45 -22.25
C THR A 519 -22.29 -15.47 -23.63
N MET A 520 -20.98 -15.67 -23.66
CA MET A 520 -20.19 -15.74 -24.90
C MET A 520 -19.20 -16.91 -24.83
N PRO A 521 -19.00 -17.68 -25.91
CA PRO A 521 -17.94 -18.69 -25.94
C PRO A 521 -16.55 -18.05 -25.74
N PRO A 522 -15.59 -18.73 -25.09
CA PRO A 522 -14.29 -18.14 -24.75
C PRO A 522 -13.47 -17.69 -25.97
N GLY A 523 -13.61 -18.39 -27.11
CA GLY A 523 -12.94 -18.00 -28.36
C GLY A 523 -13.53 -16.72 -28.98
N ASP A 524 -14.85 -16.60 -28.98
CA ASP A 524 -15.55 -15.40 -29.49
C ASP A 524 -15.26 -14.19 -28.57
N TYR A 525 -15.22 -14.43 -27.26
CA TYR A 525 -14.84 -13.41 -26.29
C TYR A 525 -13.36 -12.98 -26.42
N ALA A 526 -12.45 -13.93 -26.65
CA ALA A 526 -11.04 -13.62 -26.90
C ALA A 526 -10.86 -12.73 -28.15
N PHE A 527 -11.64 -12.98 -29.21
CA PHE A 527 -11.64 -12.13 -30.40
C PHE A 527 -12.13 -10.71 -30.06
N LEU A 528 -13.31 -10.58 -29.45
CA LEU A 528 -13.88 -9.28 -29.09
C LEU A 528 -12.98 -8.49 -28.13
N LEU A 529 -12.43 -9.14 -27.10
CA LEU A 529 -11.51 -8.54 -26.13
C LEU A 529 -10.20 -8.10 -26.80
N GLY A 530 -9.59 -8.97 -27.62
CA GLY A 530 -8.32 -8.69 -28.30
C GLY A 530 -8.43 -7.50 -29.26
N GLU A 531 -9.50 -7.45 -30.06
CA GLU A 531 -9.74 -6.33 -30.97
C GLU A 531 -10.08 -5.04 -30.20
N SER A 532 -10.83 -5.14 -29.09
CA SER A 532 -11.09 -3.99 -28.22
C SER A 532 -9.81 -3.43 -27.61
N ILE A 533 -8.91 -4.29 -27.10
CA ILE A 533 -7.60 -3.87 -26.56
C ILE A 533 -6.80 -3.12 -27.63
N ARG A 534 -6.70 -3.69 -28.84
CA ARG A 534 -5.98 -3.05 -29.96
C ARG A 534 -6.56 -1.69 -30.29
N ALA A 535 -7.90 -1.59 -30.36
CA ALA A 535 -8.58 -0.37 -30.73
C ALA A 535 -8.44 0.74 -29.66
N ILE A 536 -8.56 0.40 -28.38
CA ILE A 536 -8.36 1.34 -27.27
C ILE A 536 -6.89 1.79 -27.22
N ARG A 537 -5.93 0.86 -27.26
CA ARG A 537 -4.49 1.16 -27.21
C ARG A 537 -4.04 2.10 -28.33
N ALA A 538 -4.69 2.07 -29.48
CA ALA A 538 -4.42 2.97 -30.60
C ALA A 538 -4.80 4.43 -30.34
N VAL A 539 -5.65 4.73 -29.35
CA VAL A 539 -6.12 6.08 -29.01
C VAL A 539 -5.80 6.50 -27.57
N ASP A 540 -5.70 5.54 -26.65
CA ASP A 540 -5.31 5.72 -25.26
C ASP A 540 -4.35 4.58 -24.83
N PRO A 541 -3.03 4.81 -24.96
CA PRO A 541 -2.04 3.76 -24.69
C PRO A 541 -1.83 3.49 -23.20
N GLN A 542 -2.32 4.34 -22.29
CA GLN A 542 -2.00 4.27 -20.86
C GLN A 542 -3.16 3.76 -19.98
N VAL A 543 -4.42 3.87 -20.43
CA VAL A 543 -5.58 3.41 -19.66
C VAL A 543 -5.54 1.91 -19.36
N GLN A 544 -5.97 1.43 -18.19
CA GLN A 544 -6.02 -0.01 -17.94
C GLN A 544 -7.16 -0.67 -18.74
N ILE A 545 -6.93 -1.88 -19.26
CA ILE A 545 -7.96 -2.64 -19.98
C ILE A 545 -8.05 -4.03 -19.38
N ILE A 546 -9.18 -4.35 -18.77
CA ILE A 546 -9.40 -5.62 -18.06
C ILE A 546 -10.49 -6.46 -18.73
N THR A 547 -10.51 -7.76 -18.42
CA THR A 547 -11.59 -8.65 -18.89
C THR A 547 -12.95 -8.21 -18.36
N GLY A 548 -14.02 -8.83 -18.83
CA GLY A 548 -15.33 -8.73 -18.21
C GLY A 548 -15.32 -9.48 -16.88
N GLY A 549 -16.18 -9.05 -15.95
CA GLY A 549 -16.29 -9.64 -14.63
C GLY A 549 -16.79 -11.08 -14.72
N HIS A 550 -15.94 -12.04 -14.36
CA HIS A 550 -16.27 -13.47 -14.38
C HIS A 550 -17.12 -13.86 -13.18
N VAL A 551 -18.17 -14.64 -13.40
CA VAL A 551 -19.10 -15.14 -12.35
C VAL A 551 -19.00 -16.65 -12.12
N GLY A 552 -18.25 -17.37 -12.96
CA GLY A 552 -18.14 -18.83 -12.92
C GLY A 552 -17.33 -19.40 -11.75
N GLY A 553 -16.84 -18.55 -10.84
CA GLY A 553 -16.07 -18.95 -9.66
C GLY A 553 -14.68 -19.52 -9.98
N PRO A 554 -14.02 -20.16 -9.00
CA PRO A 554 -12.60 -20.54 -9.10
C PRO A 554 -12.36 -21.75 -10.00
N ALA A 555 -13.39 -22.55 -10.29
CA ALA A 555 -13.26 -23.74 -11.12
C ALA A 555 -13.70 -23.45 -12.57
N ALA A 556 -14.98 -23.21 -12.79
CA ALA A 556 -15.53 -23.02 -14.13
C ALA A 556 -15.08 -21.68 -14.74
N GLY A 557 -15.11 -20.61 -13.95
CA GLY A 557 -14.70 -19.28 -14.40
C GLY A 557 -13.20 -19.19 -14.71
N SER A 558 -12.33 -19.71 -13.83
CA SER A 558 -10.88 -19.75 -14.11
C SER A 558 -10.53 -20.62 -15.33
N ALA A 559 -11.26 -21.72 -15.55
CA ALA A 559 -11.11 -22.55 -16.75
C ALA A 559 -11.54 -21.80 -18.01
N TYR A 560 -12.64 -21.04 -17.95
CA TYR A 560 -13.10 -20.16 -19.03
C TYR A 560 -12.06 -19.05 -19.33
N ALA A 561 -11.56 -18.36 -18.30
CA ALA A 561 -10.54 -17.33 -18.45
C ALA A 561 -9.26 -17.89 -19.08
N ARG A 562 -8.82 -19.08 -18.64
CA ARG A 562 -7.66 -19.78 -19.24
C ARG A 562 -7.90 -20.17 -20.70
N ALA A 563 -9.12 -20.55 -21.07
CA ALA A 563 -9.47 -20.84 -22.46
C ALA A 563 -9.46 -19.56 -23.32
N THR A 564 -10.01 -18.47 -22.78
CA THR A 564 -10.01 -17.14 -23.42
C THR A 564 -8.58 -16.66 -23.68
N LEU A 565 -7.72 -16.65 -22.64
CA LEU A 565 -6.33 -16.19 -22.76
C LEU A 565 -5.52 -17.02 -23.77
N ARG A 566 -5.81 -18.33 -23.89
CA ARG A 566 -5.18 -19.19 -24.90
C ARG A 566 -5.64 -18.91 -26.33
N ALA A 567 -6.86 -18.38 -26.51
CA ALA A 567 -7.42 -18.02 -27.80
C ALA A 567 -7.11 -16.56 -28.22
N MET A 568 -6.53 -15.75 -27.33
CA MET A 568 -6.18 -14.36 -27.61
C MET A 568 -5.13 -14.23 -28.73
N PRO A 569 -5.17 -13.16 -29.53
CA PRO A 569 -4.14 -12.87 -30.53
C PRO A 569 -2.73 -12.75 -29.90
N PRO A 570 -1.67 -13.26 -30.55
CA PRO A 570 -0.30 -13.15 -30.03
C PRO A 570 0.10 -11.70 -29.72
N GLY A 571 0.71 -11.48 -28.55
CA GLY A 571 1.19 -10.15 -28.11
C GLY A 571 0.09 -9.21 -27.58
N ILE A 572 -1.17 -9.65 -27.54
CA ILE A 572 -2.28 -8.88 -26.95
C ILE A 572 -2.69 -9.55 -25.64
N VAL A 573 -2.54 -8.83 -24.52
CA VAL A 573 -2.84 -9.33 -23.17
C VAL A 573 -3.60 -8.24 -22.42
N PRO A 574 -4.68 -8.55 -21.68
CA PRO A 574 -5.33 -7.58 -20.81
C PRO A 574 -4.42 -7.20 -19.63
N ASP A 575 -4.67 -6.06 -19.00
CA ASP A 575 -3.93 -5.59 -17.82
C ASP A 575 -4.40 -6.21 -16.51
N GLY A 576 -5.43 -7.05 -16.56
CA GLY A 576 -5.94 -7.76 -15.41
C GLY A 576 -7.18 -8.59 -15.76
N ILE A 577 -7.52 -9.50 -14.86
CA ILE A 577 -8.76 -10.29 -14.94
C ILE A 577 -9.77 -9.70 -13.96
N ALA A 578 -11.00 -9.51 -14.42
CA ALA A 578 -12.10 -9.08 -13.58
C ALA A 578 -12.94 -10.29 -13.11
N VAL A 579 -13.36 -10.29 -11.84
CA VAL A 579 -14.16 -11.35 -11.22
C VAL A 579 -15.27 -10.78 -10.33
N HIS A 580 -16.34 -11.55 -10.16
CA HIS A 580 -17.52 -11.28 -9.35
C HIS A 580 -17.72 -12.41 -8.31
N PRO A 581 -16.98 -12.41 -7.19
CA PRO A 581 -17.00 -13.49 -6.19
C PRO A 581 -18.24 -13.43 -5.27
N TYR A 582 -19.42 -13.21 -5.83
CA TYR A 582 -20.67 -13.23 -5.08
C TYR A 582 -20.83 -14.57 -4.37
N GLY A 583 -21.24 -14.52 -3.10
CA GLY A 583 -21.40 -15.72 -2.28
C GLY A 583 -20.10 -16.28 -1.72
N ARG A 584 -18.97 -15.56 -1.80
CA ARG A 584 -17.72 -15.88 -1.09
C ARG A 584 -17.42 -14.86 0.00
N GLY A 585 -16.57 -15.22 0.96
CA GLY A 585 -16.11 -14.30 2.01
C GLY A 585 -14.87 -14.79 2.74
N ALA A 586 -14.31 -13.93 3.59
CA ALA A 586 -13.20 -14.29 4.48
C ALA A 586 -13.61 -15.24 5.63
N SER A 587 -14.92 -15.37 5.86
CA SER A 587 -15.48 -16.31 6.85
C SER A 587 -16.58 -17.12 6.18
N PRO A 588 -16.29 -18.37 5.76
CA PRO A 588 -17.26 -19.23 5.08
C PRO A 588 -18.44 -19.59 6.00
N GLY A 589 -19.60 -19.88 5.39
CA GLY A 589 -20.77 -20.38 6.13
C GLY A 589 -21.76 -19.31 6.59
N LEU A 590 -21.53 -18.04 6.23
CA LEU A 590 -22.56 -17.00 6.31
C LEU A 590 -23.63 -17.22 5.21
N PRO A 591 -24.89 -16.78 5.40
CA PRO A 591 -25.94 -16.91 4.39
C PRO A 591 -25.57 -16.33 3.01
N TYR A 592 -24.70 -15.33 3.00
CA TYR A 592 -24.18 -14.62 1.83
C TYR A 592 -22.71 -14.95 1.52
N ALA A 593 -22.15 -16.00 2.16
CA ALA A 593 -20.88 -16.62 1.80
C ALA A 593 -20.98 -18.17 1.62
N PRO A 594 -21.98 -18.70 0.88
CA PRO A 594 -22.21 -20.14 0.75
C PRO A 594 -21.18 -20.88 -0.12
N PHE A 595 -20.40 -20.18 -0.94
CA PHE A 595 -19.52 -20.79 -1.96
C PHE A 595 -18.07 -20.95 -1.52
N GLY A 596 -17.79 -20.67 -0.24
CA GLY A 596 -16.48 -20.91 0.37
C GLY A 596 -15.67 -19.63 0.54
N HIS A 597 -14.36 -19.82 0.62
CA HIS A 597 -13.44 -18.75 0.98
C HIS A 597 -13.11 -17.86 -0.23
N ILE A 598 -12.72 -16.61 0.03
CA ILE A 598 -12.33 -15.69 -1.05
C ILE A 598 -10.98 -16.07 -1.69
N ASP A 599 -10.07 -16.66 -0.92
CA ASP A 599 -8.74 -17.07 -1.42
C ASP A 599 -8.84 -18.07 -2.56
N ASP A 600 -9.81 -19.00 -2.51
CA ASP A 600 -10.07 -19.94 -3.60
C ASP A 600 -10.25 -19.21 -4.94
N GLU A 601 -11.01 -18.10 -4.93
CA GLU A 601 -11.21 -17.27 -6.11
C GLU A 601 -9.88 -16.60 -6.50
N ILE A 602 -9.25 -15.89 -5.57
CA ILE A 602 -8.08 -15.05 -5.87
C ILE A 602 -6.92 -15.90 -6.42
N GLU A 603 -6.61 -17.01 -5.75
CA GLU A 603 -5.52 -17.92 -6.14
C GLU A 603 -5.77 -18.56 -7.51
N SER A 604 -7.01 -18.98 -7.79
CA SER A 604 -7.35 -19.65 -9.06
C SER A 604 -7.15 -18.76 -10.29
N TYR A 605 -7.33 -17.44 -10.16
CA TYR A 605 -7.15 -16.49 -11.24
C TYR A 605 -5.75 -15.85 -11.27
N ARG A 606 -5.09 -15.69 -10.11
CA ARG A 606 -3.74 -15.10 -10.02
C ARG A 606 -2.74 -15.81 -10.94
N ASP A 607 -2.77 -17.14 -10.96
CA ASP A 607 -1.86 -17.96 -11.76
C ASP A 607 -2.05 -17.81 -13.28
N LEU A 608 -3.15 -17.19 -13.73
CA LEU A 608 -3.44 -17.00 -15.15
C LEU A 608 -2.67 -15.82 -15.75
N LEU A 609 -2.42 -14.78 -14.96
CA LEU A 609 -1.64 -13.59 -15.34
C LEU A 609 -0.80 -13.14 -14.13
N PRO A 610 0.30 -13.84 -13.80
CA PRO A 610 1.03 -13.65 -12.54
C PRO A 610 1.63 -12.24 -12.36
N ASP A 611 1.90 -11.52 -13.45
CA ASP A 611 2.44 -10.16 -13.43
C ASP A 611 1.35 -9.07 -13.42
N LYS A 612 0.07 -9.45 -13.35
CA LYS A 612 -1.08 -8.55 -13.44
C LYS A 612 -2.01 -8.74 -12.24
N PRO A 613 -2.59 -7.65 -11.71
CA PRO A 613 -3.51 -7.77 -10.61
C PRO A 613 -4.86 -8.36 -11.04
N LEU A 614 -5.53 -9.00 -10.09
CA LEU A 614 -6.94 -9.34 -10.15
C LEU A 614 -7.79 -8.10 -9.84
N TRP A 615 -8.97 -8.03 -10.46
CA TRP A 615 -9.93 -6.95 -10.26
C TRP A 615 -11.25 -7.52 -9.75
N ILE A 616 -11.58 -7.31 -8.48
CA ILE A 616 -12.89 -7.65 -7.93
C ILE A 616 -13.82 -6.49 -8.29
N THR A 617 -14.40 -6.56 -9.49
CA THR A 617 -15.17 -5.46 -10.07
C THR A 617 -16.63 -5.43 -9.61
N GLU A 618 -17.12 -6.52 -9.00
CA GLU A 618 -18.34 -6.51 -8.22
C GLU A 618 -18.25 -7.55 -7.10
N TRP A 619 -18.69 -7.21 -5.90
CA TRP A 619 -18.90 -8.15 -4.81
C TRP A 619 -19.90 -7.56 -3.81
N GLY A 620 -20.45 -8.38 -2.93
CA GLY A 620 -21.39 -7.92 -1.91
C GLY A 620 -22.44 -8.97 -1.61
N VAL A 621 -23.57 -8.50 -1.06
CA VAL A 621 -24.68 -9.35 -0.66
C VAL A 621 -25.83 -9.17 -1.62
N LEU A 622 -26.34 -10.28 -2.17
CA LEU A 622 -27.45 -10.31 -3.11
C LEU A 622 -28.71 -10.91 -2.46
N ASP A 623 -29.88 -10.49 -2.91
CA ASP A 623 -31.20 -11.07 -2.61
C ASP A 623 -31.59 -11.10 -1.11
N LEU A 624 -30.90 -10.31 -0.27
CA LEU A 624 -31.08 -10.29 1.18
C LEU A 624 -31.26 -8.85 1.73
N PRO A 625 -32.22 -8.05 1.23
CA PRO A 625 -32.39 -6.65 1.62
C PRO A 625 -32.82 -6.46 3.08
N GLN A 626 -33.21 -7.53 3.77
CA GLN A 626 -33.66 -7.51 5.16
C GLN A 626 -32.56 -7.91 6.15
N GLU A 627 -31.37 -8.32 5.67
CA GLU A 627 -30.28 -8.65 6.57
C GLU A 627 -29.87 -7.42 7.40
N PRO A 628 -29.63 -7.57 8.72
CA PRO A 628 -29.18 -6.48 9.55
C PRO A 628 -27.88 -5.85 9.03
N ALA A 629 -27.87 -4.53 8.85
CA ALA A 629 -26.74 -3.81 8.29
C ALA A 629 -25.44 -3.97 9.10
N ASP A 630 -25.51 -4.28 10.40
CA ASP A 630 -24.31 -4.54 11.22
C ASP A 630 -23.62 -5.86 10.86
N ARG A 631 -24.38 -6.88 10.42
CA ARG A 631 -23.82 -8.13 9.91
C ARG A 631 -23.16 -7.93 8.56
N ILE A 632 -23.81 -7.16 7.69
CA ILE A 632 -23.28 -6.84 6.36
C ILE A 632 -22.02 -5.98 6.51
N ALA A 633 -21.99 -5.04 7.46
CA ALA A 633 -20.81 -4.24 7.77
C ALA A 633 -19.61 -5.10 8.18
N ARG A 634 -19.82 -6.08 9.08
CA ARG A 634 -18.77 -7.03 9.48
C ARG A 634 -18.26 -7.84 8.29
N TYR A 635 -19.16 -8.43 7.52
CA TYR A 635 -18.79 -9.18 6.31
C TYR A 635 -17.95 -8.36 5.33
N ALA A 636 -18.39 -7.14 5.02
CA ALA A 636 -17.68 -6.27 4.09
C ALA A 636 -16.29 -5.91 4.62
N ALA A 637 -16.23 -5.55 5.91
CA ALA A 637 -14.98 -5.19 6.55
C ALA A 637 -14.00 -6.36 6.63
N ASP A 638 -14.48 -7.56 6.98
CA ASP A 638 -13.66 -8.77 7.05
C ASP A 638 -13.11 -9.15 5.68
N MET A 639 -13.94 -9.06 4.63
CA MET A 639 -13.52 -9.38 3.27
C MET A 639 -12.45 -8.40 2.75
N VAL A 640 -12.64 -7.08 2.91
CA VAL A 640 -11.64 -6.08 2.47
C VAL A 640 -10.34 -6.22 3.26
N ARG A 641 -10.43 -6.37 4.59
CA ARG A 641 -9.24 -6.50 5.44
C ARG A 641 -8.47 -7.78 5.12
N HIS A 642 -9.17 -8.90 4.94
CA HIS A 642 -8.56 -10.17 4.59
C HIS A 642 -7.77 -10.10 3.28
N VAL A 643 -8.38 -9.53 2.23
CA VAL A 643 -7.70 -9.36 0.93
C VAL A 643 -6.49 -8.46 1.09
N ARG A 644 -6.61 -7.34 1.80
CA ARG A 644 -5.46 -6.44 2.05
C ARG A 644 -4.34 -7.10 2.84
N SER A 645 -4.64 -7.99 3.77
CA SER A 645 -3.63 -8.65 4.61
C SER A 645 -2.96 -9.83 3.93
N HIS A 646 -3.72 -10.64 3.18
CA HIS A 646 -3.22 -11.91 2.63
C HIS A 646 -2.85 -11.83 1.14
N HIS A 647 -3.31 -10.79 0.44
CA HIS A 647 -3.10 -10.61 -0.99
C HIS A 647 -2.64 -9.17 -1.34
N PRO A 648 -1.63 -8.61 -0.63
CA PRO A 648 -1.20 -7.24 -0.85
C PRO A 648 -0.62 -7.06 -2.26
N GLY A 649 -1.17 -6.12 -3.03
CA GLY A 649 -0.76 -5.85 -4.42
C GLY A 649 -1.33 -6.81 -5.46
N ASP A 650 -1.94 -7.93 -5.06
CA ASP A 650 -2.53 -8.89 -6.00
C ASP A 650 -3.91 -8.47 -6.49
N VAL A 651 -4.62 -7.63 -5.73
CA VAL A 651 -5.96 -7.13 -6.05
C VAL A 651 -5.91 -5.61 -6.27
N ALA A 652 -6.31 -5.15 -7.45
CA ALA A 652 -6.28 -3.73 -7.81
C ALA A 652 -7.52 -2.94 -7.35
N ALA A 653 -8.67 -3.61 -7.27
CA ALA A 653 -9.95 -3.01 -6.88
C ALA A 653 -10.89 -4.06 -6.27
N MET A 654 -11.76 -3.61 -5.37
CA MET A 654 -12.84 -4.33 -4.70
C MET A 654 -14.10 -3.45 -4.66
N VAL A 655 -14.95 -3.58 -5.67
CA VAL A 655 -16.10 -2.70 -5.88
C VAL A 655 -17.38 -3.31 -5.31
N TRP A 656 -17.95 -2.68 -4.28
CA TRP A 656 -19.20 -3.10 -3.66
C TRP A 656 -20.39 -2.89 -4.58
N PHE A 657 -21.20 -3.94 -4.74
CA PHE A 657 -22.52 -3.89 -5.35
C PHE A 657 -23.59 -3.95 -4.26
N ALA A 658 -24.36 -2.89 -3.99
CA ALA A 658 -24.54 -1.66 -4.79
C ALA A 658 -24.61 -0.39 -3.92
N TRP A 659 -24.64 0.79 -4.56
CA TRP A 659 -24.86 2.04 -3.83
C TRP A 659 -26.22 2.07 -3.09
N ALA A 660 -27.31 1.68 -3.75
CA ALA A 660 -28.66 1.71 -3.16
C ALA A 660 -29.36 0.35 -3.24
N HIS A 661 -30.17 0.02 -2.23
CA HIS A 661 -30.93 -1.24 -2.15
C HIS A 661 -31.85 -1.50 -3.35
N SER A 662 -32.33 -0.44 -4.01
CA SER A 662 -33.18 -0.57 -5.18
C SER A 662 -32.41 -0.71 -6.50
N MET A 663 -31.07 -0.74 -6.45
CA MET A 663 -30.23 -1.06 -7.60
C MET A 663 -30.13 -2.57 -7.75
N HIS A 664 -31.00 -3.12 -8.59
CA HIS A 664 -31.15 -4.56 -8.81
C HIS A 664 -31.40 -5.31 -7.48
N ASN A 665 -30.72 -6.43 -7.26
CA ASN A 665 -30.85 -7.27 -6.06
C ASN A 665 -29.69 -7.11 -5.06
N GLY A 666 -28.83 -6.10 -5.23
CA GLY A 666 -27.69 -5.86 -4.34
C GLY A 666 -28.07 -5.16 -3.04
N TYR A 667 -27.37 -5.48 -1.95
CA TYR A 667 -27.50 -4.80 -0.67
C TYR A 667 -26.86 -3.41 -0.76
N GLY A 668 -27.67 -2.38 -0.52
CA GLY A 668 -27.26 -0.98 -0.70
C GLY A 668 -26.47 -0.42 0.48
N LEU A 669 -25.48 0.45 0.20
CA LEU A 669 -24.97 1.37 1.23
C LEU A 669 -26.07 2.32 1.73
N VAL A 670 -27.03 2.67 0.87
CA VAL A 670 -28.27 3.36 1.24
C VAL A 670 -29.50 2.49 0.99
N ASP A 671 -30.56 2.74 1.74
CA ASP A 671 -31.85 2.07 1.58
C ASP A 671 -32.65 2.63 0.37
N ILE A 672 -33.84 2.09 0.15
CA ILE A 672 -34.75 2.53 -0.91
C ILE A 672 -35.20 4.00 -0.76
N ASN A 673 -35.08 4.57 0.44
CA ASN A 673 -35.41 5.95 0.77
C ASN A 673 -34.18 6.86 0.80
N ASN A 674 -33.02 6.38 0.29
CA ASN A 674 -31.75 7.09 0.25
C ASN A 674 -31.17 7.39 1.65
N GLN A 675 -31.59 6.66 2.68
CA GLN A 675 -31.04 6.75 4.03
C GLN A 675 -29.83 5.82 4.17
N PRO A 676 -28.75 6.26 4.85
CA PRO A 676 -27.60 5.40 5.14
C PRO A 676 -28.00 4.09 5.86
N CYS A 677 -27.57 2.95 5.32
CA CYS A 677 -27.70 1.65 5.99
C CYS A 677 -26.64 1.55 7.08
N GLN A 678 -26.91 2.06 8.29
CA GLN A 678 -25.92 2.04 9.38
C GLN A 678 -25.87 0.68 10.09
N PRO A 679 -24.69 0.21 10.51
CA PRO A 679 -23.38 0.88 10.44
C PRO A 679 -22.59 0.63 9.14
N LEU A 680 -23.13 -0.14 8.19
CA LEU A 680 -22.44 -0.50 6.93
C LEU A 680 -21.96 0.75 6.17
N TYR A 681 -22.81 1.78 6.05
CA TYR A 681 -22.46 3.01 5.34
C TYR A 681 -21.19 3.65 5.91
N ASP A 682 -21.15 3.97 7.20
CA ASP A 682 -19.98 4.64 7.78
C ASP A 682 -18.76 3.73 7.79
N GLN A 683 -18.93 2.44 8.09
CA GLN A 683 -17.79 1.52 8.14
C GLN A 683 -17.17 1.32 6.77
N PHE A 684 -17.97 0.99 5.75
CA PHE A 684 -17.48 0.69 4.41
C PHE A 684 -16.77 1.87 3.76
N LEU A 685 -17.31 3.08 3.92
CA LEU A 685 -16.72 4.30 3.35
C LEU A 685 -15.41 4.73 4.02
N ASN A 686 -15.03 4.10 5.14
CA ASN A 686 -13.78 4.35 5.86
C ASN A 686 -12.89 3.10 5.91
N LEU A 687 -13.15 2.07 5.09
CA LEU A 687 -12.40 0.81 5.11
C LEU A 687 -11.01 0.94 4.52
#